data_AF-A0A4Y9YSK5-F1
#
_entry.id   AF-A0A4Y9YSK5-F1
#
_cell.length_a   1.000
_cell.length_b   1.000
_cell.length_c   1.000
_cell.angle_alpha   90.00
_cell.angle_beta   90.00
_cell.angle_gamma   90.00
#
_symmetry.space_group_name_H-M   'P 1'
#
loop_
_entity.id
_entity.type
_entity.pdbx_description
1 polymer ?
#
loop_
_entity_poly.entity_id
_entity_poly.type
_entity_poly.pdbx_seq_one_letter_code
_entity_poly.pdbx_strand_id
1 'polypeptide(L)'
;MDISMAPSLSRYEKLIMRTSERKDVFLEKFDDFIQDALGDREPPTAQPYSLTTRQGQGHKASASTGSQNSFDDGLQARPRDENDIRRGDKKYSPTDASFSSLDGSAVWVGNESGLDQVVAGAAGGLQNGVTYRGRASTDASSSSHGRREELPIVQNAASVATSLLKDSHFFPATVDFNDHRLPVKVPLSTFPEEVGDYSLIQLVQTFSSTSASLTGPIHPHLHTSGASTPPIMVLFNALITAKRIIFLGHHRPAGQVASYVLAACALGSGCGIVLRGFIKRAFPYANLTSREEWESIEGGYIAGVTNPIFEASGNWDLLCDVSTGRMVVSRDILINYPAAPPTTQTQLLMRTGTLRGEGGPGLDEDVVRTSRDAGAAPRSEFVSAGKADSSSPDNLFVEDILAAITAHYGEAHVRARFTEYLMRFVRLTARYEEDNMGSTMIGWPSAAYSERPEGRRLGAGIGFLDEASCSRELALNTARIDAWRRTESYTLYQIDFRNMLATDPIQGVDVIHQLWRLRHAKKMSDGEAEFIMRTIAANVQTYDQVTQLLAYMPPHINGLLPLSFGLFHQSETVRDLTIDIFNELRSYPIGVQFLQALNPFQRYAYVRQAHAHAREARTLRDQNTLTIPTMSYMTRTPSNRSDTSLGAQ
;
A
#
# COMPACT_ATOMS: atom_id res chain seq x y z
N MET A 1 11.25 25.60 14.96
CA MET A 1 11.40 24.15 14.73
C MET A 1 12.26 23.99 13.51
N ASP A 2 13.45 23.41 13.65
CA ASP A 2 14.29 23.09 12.50
C ASP A 2 13.93 21.70 11.96
N ILE A 3 13.53 21.65 10.68
CA ILE A 3 13.20 20.43 9.93
C ILE A 3 13.99 20.37 8.61
N SER A 4 15.04 21.18 8.47
CA SER A 4 15.81 21.30 7.22
C SER A 4 16.50 19.99 6.80
N MET A 5 16.85 19.15 7.77
CA MET A 5 17.45 17.82 7.55
C MET A 5 16.42 16.68 7.57
N ALA A 6 15.12 16.98 7.62
CA ALA A 6 14.09 15.95 7.56
C ALA A 6 14.04 15.34 6.14
N PRO A 7 14.03 14.01 6.00
CA PRO A 7 13.99 13.38 4.68
C PRO A 7 12.67 13.67 3.96
N SER A 8 12.77 14.02 2.67
CA SER A 8 11.59 14.14 1.80
C SER A 8 11.16 12.77 1.31
N LEU A 9 10.00 12.30 1.76
CA LEU A 9 9.42 11.04 1.31
C LEU A 9 8.35 11.28 0.23
N SER A 10 8.43 10.52 -0.85
CA SER A 10 7.40 10.38 -1.86
C SER A 10 6.10 9.82 -1.29
N ARG A 11 5.02 9.93 -2.06
CA ARG A 11 3.72 9.39 -1.68
C ARG A 11 3.77 7.90 -1.35
N TYR A 12 4.47 7.10 -2.15
CA TYR A 12 4.53 5.65 -1.97
C TYR A 12 5.43 5.24 -0.81
N GLU A 13 6.56 5.94 -0.59
CA GLU A 13 7.38 5.72 0.61
C GLU A 13 6.58 6.01 1.89
N LYS A 14 5.79 7.10 1.92
CA LYS A 14 4.90 7.37 3.05
C LYS A 14 3.86 6.25 3.28
N LEU A 15 3.31 5.68 2.21
CA LEU A 15 2.37 4.56 2.30
C LEU A 15 3.04 3.29 2.87
N ILE A 16 4.25 2.97 2.40
CA ILE A 16 5.03 1.84 2.92
C ILE A 16 5.34 2.05 4.40
N MET A 17 5.89 3.22 4.75
CA MET A 17 6.24 3.56 6.13
C MET A 17 5.01 3.43 7.04
N ARG A 18 3.85 3.93 6.62
CA ARG A 18 2.62 3.85 7.43
C ARG A 18 2.12 2.44 7.72
N THR A 19 2.41 1.48 6.84
CA THR A 19 1.94 0.09 6.96
C THR A 19 3.00 -0.85 7.54
N SER A 20 4.17 -0.32 7.89
CA SER A 20 5.27 -1.07 8.44
C SER A 20 5.46 -0.76 9.92
N GLU A 21 5.52 -1.79 10.75
CA GLU A 21 5.85 -1.65 12.18
C GLU A 21 7.38 -1.66 12.43
N ARG A 22 8.17 -1.83 11.36
CA ARG A 22 9.64 -1.87 11.43
C ARG A 22 10.21 -0.46 11.65
N LYS A 23 10.97 -0.29 12.73
CA LYS A 23 11.58 1.00 13.12
C LYS A 23 12.75 1.46 12.25
N ASP A 24 13.20 0.60 11.33
CA ASP A 24 14.36 0.81 10.45
C ASP A 24 13.96 1.01 8.98
N VAL A 25 12.68 1.36 8.72
CA VAL A 25 12.16 1.58 7.37
C VAL A 25 12.69 2.90 6.80
N PHE A 26 13.28 2.87 5.61
CA PHE A 26 13.91 4.03 4.95
C PHE A 26 15.02 4.71 5.78
N LEU A 27 15.71 3.94 6.63
CA LEU A 27 16.79 4.44 7.47
C LEU A 27 17.90 5.11 6.64
N GLU A 28 18.15 4.60 5.42
CA GLU A 28 19.12 5.16 4.46
C GLU A 28 18.79 6.60 4.02
N LYS A 29 17.55 7.07 4.21
CA LYS A 29 17.16 8.45 3.88
C LYS A 29 17.62 9.46 4.94
N PHE A 30 18.10 8.99 6.09
CA PHE A 30 18.58 9.83 7.19
C PHE A 30 20.10 10.01 7.19
N ASP A 31 20.82 9.52 6.17
CA ASP A 31 22.28 9.54 6.13
C ASP A 31 22.86 10.95 6.34
N ASP A 32 22.27 11.98 5.74
CA ASP A 32 22.68 13.38 5.92
C ASP A 32 22.59 13.84 7.38
N PHE A 33 21.48 13.49 8.06
CA PHE A 33 21.27 13.79 9.47
C PHE A 33 22.25 13.02 10.36
N ILE A 34 22.52 11.75 10.04
CA ILE A 34 23.42 10.90 10.82
C ILE A 34 24.87 11.39 10.67
N GLN A 35 25.30 11.77 9.47
CA GLN A 35 26.63 12.33 9.23
C GLN A 35 26.85 13.65 9.99
N ASP A 36 25.85 14.53 10.00
CA ASP A 36 25.90 15.77 10.77
C ASP A 36 25.98 15.51 12.29
N ALA A 37 25.17 14.58 12.79
CA ALA A 37 25.14 14.20 14.20
C ALA A 37 26.46 13.55 14.69
N LEU A 38 27.18 12.85 13.81
CA LEU A 38 28.47 12.24 14.11
C LEU A 38 29.65 13.20 13.99
N GLY A 39 29.44 14.42 13.46
CA GLY A 39 30.48 15.42 13.31
C GLY A 39 31.51 15.08 12.23
N ASP A 40 31.22 14.13 11.34
CA ASP A 40 32.10 13.71 10.24
C ASP A 40 32.11 14.69 9.05
N ARG A 41 31.44 15.84 9.20
CA ARG A 41 31.44 16.91 8.21
C ARG A 41 32.76 17.70 8.31
N GLU A 42 33.68 17.49 7.37
CA GLU A 42 34.70 18.51 7.09
C GLU A 42 33.98 19.83 6.78
N PRO A 43 34.43 20.97 7.34
CA PRO A 43 33.77 22.25 7.14
C PRO A 43 33.67 22.53 5.63
N PRO A 44 32.49 22.93 5.13
CA PRO A 44 32.34 23.21 3.71
C PRO A 44 33.27 24.35 3.35
N THR A 45 34.28 24.06 2.52
CA THR A 45 35.04 25.10 1.83
C THR A 45 34.05 25.90 1.00
N ALA A 46 33.93 27.19 1.34
CA ALA A 46 33.03 28.11 0.69
C ALA A 46 33.29 28.15 -0.83
N GLN A 47 32.44 27.48 -1.60
CA GLN A 47 32.28 27.69 -3.03
C GLN A 47 31.05 28.59 -3.20
N PRO A 48 31.17 29.77 -3.84
CA PRO A 48 30.06 30.70 -3.94
C PRO A 48 28.93 30.12 -4.80
N TYR A 49 27.72 30.19 -4.26
CA TYR A 49 26.47 29.78 -4.89
C TYR A 49 26.25 30.47 -6.25
N SER A 50 26.09 29.67 -7.31
CA SER A 50 25.51 30.10 -8.57
C SER A 50 23.98 30.10 -8.46
N LEU A 51 23.40 31.29 -8.34
CA LEU A 51 21.95 31.53 -8.50
C LEU A 51 21.55 31.32 -9.97
N THR A 52 20.86 30.22 -10.27
CA THR A 52 20.15 30.07 -11.55
C THR A 52 18.70 30.55 -11.40
N THR A 53 18.52 31.84 -11.64
CA THR A 53 17.20 32.48 -11.75
C THR A 53 16.55 32.10 -13.08
N ARG A 54 15.30 31.64 -13.02
CA ARG A 54 14.39 31.39 -14.16
C ARG A 54 14.31 32.61 -15.08
N GLN A 55 14.60 32.42 -16.38
CA GLN A 55 14.29 33.39 -17.43
C GLN A 55 12.79 33.41 -17.73
N GLY A 56 12.16 34.56 -17.47
CA GLY A 56 10.91 35.02 -18.05
C GLY A 56 11.16 36.31 -18.83
N GLN A 57 10.49 36.42 -19.98
CA GLN A 57 10.61 37.42 -21.04
C GLN A 57 10.69 38.90 -20.59
N GLY A 58 11.42 39.72 -21.36
CA GLY A 58 11.06 41.11 -21.59
C GLY A 58 12.20 42.12 -21.72
N HIS A 59 12.28 42.72 -22.90
CA HIS A 59 12.83 44.04 -23.24
C HIS A 59 14.25 44.15 -23.84
N LYS A 60 14.26 44.73 -25.05
CA LYS A 60 15.37 45.12 -25.91
C LYS A 60 15.97 46.48 -25.47
N ALA A 61 17.28 46.63 -25.61
CA ALA A 61 18.04 47.78 -26.18
C ALA A 61 19.54 47.51 -25.91
N SER A 62 20.36 47.16 -26.90
CA SER A 62 21.08 48.03 -27.85
C SER A 62 22.56 48.26 -27.46
N ALA A 63 23.43 47.88 -28.39
CA ALA A 63 24.79 48.37 -28.70
C ALA A 63 25.94 48.22 -27.68
N SER A 64 26.94 47.40 -28.03
CA SER A 64 28.26 47.83 -28.55
C SER A 64 29.31 46.71 -28.35
N THR A 65 29.79 46.08 -29.42
CA THR A 65 31.04 46.30 -30.19
C THR A 65 32.34 45.82 -29.53
N GLY A 66 32.97 44.81 -30.16
CA GLY A 66 34.44 44.54 -30.18
C GLY A 66 35.02 43.91 -28.92
N SER A 67 36.03 43.04 -28.92
CA SER A 67 36.97 42.52 -29.93
C SER A 67 37.91 41.55 -29.17
N GLN A 68 38.05 40.31 -29.59
CA GLN A 68 39.25 39.67 -30.20
C GLN A 68 40.58 39.60 -29.40
N ASN A 69 41.07 38.35 -29.30
CA ASN A 69 42.48 37.85 -29.39
C ASN A 69 43.43 38.14 -28.19
N SER A 70 44.51 37.41 -27.87
CA SER A 70 45.36 36.33 -28.44
C SER A 70 46.17 35.71 -27.27
N PHE A 71 46.48 34.40 -27.17
CA PHE A 71 47.64 33.65 -27.72
C PHE A 71 49.05 33.99 -27.16
N ASP A 72 49.92 32.96 -27.20
CA ASP A 72 51.35 32.82 -26.85
C ASP A 72 51.70 32.44 -25.39
N ASP A 73 52.67 31.58 -25.07
CA ASP A 73 53.68 30.72 -25.76
C ASP A 73 54.32 29.88 -24.61
N GLY A 74 54.54 28.56 -24.66
CA GLY A 74 55.70 27.90 -25.27
C GLY A 74 56.86 27.68 -24.29
N LEU A 75 57.27 26.42 -24.05
CA LEU A 75 58.68 25.94 -24.05
C LEU A 75 58.80 24.47 -23.57
N GLN A 76 59.50 23.67 -24.38
CA GLN A 76 59.84 22.25 -24.21
C GLN A 76 61.28 22.08 -23.69
N ALA A 77 61.59 20.98 -22.98
CA ALA A 77 62.68 20.01 -23.33
C ALA A 77 62.92 18.94 -22.23
N ARG A 78 63.23 17.71 -22.69
CA ARG A 78 63.51 16.42 -22.00
C ARG A 78 65.04 16.22 -21.71
N PRO A 79 65.58 15.01 -21.37
CA PRO A 79 65.27 14.02 -20.32
C PRO A 79 66.54 13.60 -19.51
N ARG A 80 66.40 12.75 -18.47
CA ARG A 80 67.50 11.91 -17.95
C ARG A 80 66.96 10.62 -17.33
N ASP A 81 67.50 9.49 -17.78
CA ASP A 81 67.21 8.11 -17.32
C ASP A 81 67.91 7.76 -16.00
N GLU A 82 67.24 6.99 -15.13
CA GLU A 82 67.84 5.85 -14.40
C GLU A 82 66.76 4.95 -13.75
N ASN A 83 67.16 3.69 -13.52
CA ASN A 83 66.38 2.44 -13.46
C ASN A 83 65.49 2.17 -12.21
N ASP A 84 64.35 1.54 -12.51
CA ASP A 84 63.78 0.29 -11.96
C ASP A 84 63.55 0.13 -10.42
N ILE A 85 62.27 -0.03 -10.02
CA ILE A 85 61.73 -1.15 -9.22
C ILE A 85 60.19 -1.09 -9.25
N ARG A 86 59.60 -2.22 -9.64
CA ARG A 86 58.18 -2.52 -9.81
C ARG A 86 57.36 -2.43 -8.52
N ARG A 87 56.28 -1.65 -8.52
CA ARG A 87 55.00 -1.95 -7.83
C ARG A 87 53.85 -1.44 -8.69
N GLY A 88 52.95 -2.35 -9.06
CA GLY A 88 51.83 -2.06 -9.95
C GLY A 88 50.66 -1.42 -9.19
N ASP A 89 50.24 -0.24 -9.64
CA ASP A 89 48.98 0.37 -9.24
C ASP A 89 47.93 0.15 -10.34
N LYS A 90 46.88 -0.59 -9.96
CA LYS A 90 45.69 -0.84 -10.76
C LYS A 90 44.81 0.39 -10.75
N LYS A 91 44.49 0.88 -11.95
CA LYS A 91 43.37 1.81 -12.20
C LYS A 91 42.05 1.11 -11.83
N TYR A 92 41.24 1.75 -10.99
CA TYR A 92 39.87 1.35 -10.68
C TYR A 92 38.98 1.46 -11.93
N SER A 93 38.28 0.38 -12.26
CA SER A 93 37.20 0.33 -13.26
C SER A 93 35.97 -0.23 -12.55
N PRO A 94 34.83 0.49 -12.45
CA PRO A 94 33.74 0.12 -11.56
C PRO A 94 32.69 -0.73 -12.29
N THR A 95 33.00 -1.99 -12.57
CA THR A 95 32.01 -2.99 -13.00
C THR A 95 32.59 -4.37 -12.77
N ASP A 96 32.47 -4.90 -11.55
CA ASP A 96 32.58 -6.37 -11.31
C ASP A 96 32.23 -6.84 -9.88
N ALA A 97 31.74 -5.97 -9.01
CA ALA A 97 31.37 -6.34 -7.64
C ALA A 97 29.89 -6.70 -7.50
N SER A 98 29.41 -7.69 -8.25
CA SER A 98 28.10 -8.31 -7.99
C SER A 98 28.12 -9.75 -8.46
N PHE A 99 28.60 -10.66 -7.60
CA PHE A 99 28.13 -12.07 -7.46
C PHE A 99 29.09 -12.94 -6.62
N SER A 100 30.27 -12.45 -6.23
CA SER A 100 31.32 -13.30 -5.65
C SER A 100 31.33 -13.41 -4.12
N SER A 101 30.45 -12.73 -3.38
CA SER A 101 30.38 -12.85 -1.91
C SER A 101 29.19 -13.72 -1.47
N LEU A 102 29.21 -14.99 -1.88
CA LEU A 102 28.17 -15.98 -1.54
C LEU A 102 28.59 -16.86 -0.35
N ASP A 103 29.12 -16.22 0.71
CA ASP A 103 29.19 -16.81 2.05
C ASP A 103 28.07 -16.28 2.97
N GLY A 104 27.16 -15.47 2.42
CA GLY A 104 26.01 -14.87 3.11
C GLY A 104 24.71 -15.69 3.06
N SER A 105 24.72 -16.90 2.48
CA SER A 105 23.54 -17.79 2.42
C SER A 105 22.93 -18.04 3.81
N ALA A 106 23.80 -18.16 4.83
CA ALA A 106 23.39 -18.37 6.22
C ALA A 106 22.66 -17.16 6.84
N VAL A 107 22.88 -15.93 6.36
CA VAL A 107 22.25 -14.71 6.90
C VAL A 107 20.80 -14.56 6.41
N TRP A 108 20.50 -15.03 5.20
CA TRP A 108 19.15 -14.98 4.62
C TRP A 108 18.22 -16.10 5.11
N VAL A 109 18.84 -17.11 5.71
CA VAL A 109 18.23 -18.37 6.15
C VAL A 109 18.28 -18.53 7.68
N GLY A 110 18.92 -17.58 8.38
CA GLY A 110 19.40 -17.73 9.75
C GLY A 110 18.41 -18.28 10.78
N ASN A 111 18.92 -19.26 11.55
CA ASN A 111 18.29 -19.95 12.67
C ASN A 111 17.61 -19.02 13.68
N GLU A 112 16.35 -19.31 13.96
CA GLU A 112 15.45 -18.71 14.94
C GLU A 112 15.82 -18.96 16.42
N SER A 113 17.11 -19.01 16.77
CA SER A 113 17.54 -19.31 18.16
C SER A 113 18.17 -18.12 18.91
N GLY A 114 17.96 -16.88 18.46
CA GLY A 114 18.64 -15.73 19.05
C GLY A 114 17.87 -14.42 19.12
N LEU A 115 16.56 -14.39 18.87
CA LEU A 115 15.79 -13.14 18.79
C LEU A 115 14.50 -13.15 19.63
N ASP A 116 14.51 -13.83 20.77
CA ASP A 116 13.37 -13.89 21.71
C ASP A 116 13.73 -13.50 23.16
N GLN A 117 14.84 -12.79 23.37
CA GLN A 117 15.26 -12.44 24.74
C GLN A 117 15.58 -10.95 24.92
N VAL A 118 14.63 -10.09 24.56
CA VAL A 118 14.52 -8.73 25.13
C VAL A 118 13.07 -8.24 25.04
N VAL A 119 12.20 -8.73 25.93
CA VAL A 119 11.18 -7.97 26.70
C VAL A 119 10.54 -8.97 27.69
N ALA A 120 11.03 -9.01 28.93
CA ALA A 120 10.26 -9.46 30.09
C ALA A 120 10.94 -8.94 31.37
N GLY A 121 10.62 -7.70 31.75
CA GLY A 121 11.03 -7.11 33.01
C GLY A 121 9.85 -6.38 33.66
N ALA A 122 9.45 -6.88 34.83
CA ALA A 122 8.51 -6.32 35.81
C ALA A 122 7.00 -6.64 35.67
N ALA A 123 6.59 -7.80 36.20
CA ALA A 123 5.51 -7.92 37.20
C ALA A 123 5.51 -9.35 37.79
N GLY A 124 5.53 -9.46 39.11
CA GLY A 124 5.73 -10.74 39.82
C GLY A 124 4.48 -11.60 39.99
N GLY A 125 4.72 -12.86 40.38
CA GLY A 125 3.76 -13.66 41.13
C GLY A 125 3.41 -15.04 40.55
N LEU A 126 3.91 -16.08 41.23
CA LEU A 126 3.31 -17.41 41.45
C LEU A 126 3.55 -18.55 40.43
N GLN A 127 4.49 -19.40 40.82
CA GLN A 127 4.50 -20.88 40.84
C GLN A 127 3.43 -21.64 40.00
N ASN A 128 3.89 -22.47 39.05
CA ASN A 128 3.83 -23.92 39.19
C ASN A 128 4.68 -24.63 38.12
N GLY A 129 5.46 -25.62 38.55
CA GLY A 129 6.40 -26.34 37.69
C GLY A 129 5.82 -27.57 37.02
N VAL A 130 6.41 -27.95 35.88
CA VAL A 130 6.51 -29.35 35.43
C VAL A 130 7.85 -29.50 34.69
N THR A 131 8.68 -30.40 35.20
CA THR A 131 9.96 -30.91 34.68
C THR A 131 9.77 -31.68 33.36
N TYR A 132 10.78 -31.76 32.49
CA TYR A 132 11.49 -33.02 32.17
C TYR A 132 12.65 -32.84 31.15
N ARG A 133 13.85 -33.17 31.65
CA ARG A 133 15.01 -33.86 31.04
C ARG A 133 15.75 -33.26 29.83
N GLY A 134 16.93 -32.73 30.14
CA GLY A 134 18.11 -32.82 29.29
C GLY A 134 18.85 -34.17 29.38
N ARG A 135 19.66 -34.41 28.36
CA ARG A 135 20.87 -35.28 28.25
C ARG A 135 21.61 -34.80 26.99
N ALA A 136 22.93 -34.86 26.82
CA ALA A 136 24.08 -34.94 27.70
C ALA A 136 25.30 -34.59 26.81
N SER A 137 26.33 -34.06 27.46
CA SER A 137 27.58 -33.48 26.97
C SER A 137 28.50 -34.40 26.17
N THR A 138 29.34 -33.82 25.30
CA THR A 138 30.77 -34.16 25.11
C THR A 138 31.47 -32.85 24.71
N ASP A 139 32.21 -32.20 25.61
CA ASP A 139 33.67 -32.37 25.81
C ASP A 139 34.47 -32.19 24.50
N ALA A 140 35.05 -30.99 24.35
CA ALA A 140 36.44 -30.83 23.92
C ALA A 140 36.92 -29.43 24.33
N SER A 141 37.61 -29.34 25.47
CA SER A 141 38.37 -28.15 25.85
C SER A 141 39.75 -28.18 25.19
N SER A 142 40.14 -27.10 24.53
CA SER A 142 41.54 -26.77 24.28
C SER A 142 41.71 -25.27 24.33
N SER A 143 42.14 -24.81 25.50
CA SER A 143 42.61 -23.46 25.77
C SER A 143 43.97 -23.25 25.12
N SER A 144 44.07 -22.27 24.23
CA SER A 144 45.34 -21.64 23.86
C SER A 144 45.23 -20.14 24.10
N HIS A 145 46.09 -19.66 25.00
CA HIS A 145 46.31 -18.25 25.27
C HIS A 145 46.92 -17.58 24.04
N GLY A 146 46.17 -16.70 23.40
CA GLY A 146 46.68 -15.71 22.46
C GLY A 146 46.17 -14.34 22.88
N ARG A 147 47.08 -13.41 23.19
CA ARG A 147 46.79 -11.98 23.34
C ARG A 147 46.02 -11.51 22.10
N ARG A 148 44.74 -11.15 22.27
CA ARG A 148 43.97 -10.46 21.26
C ARG A 148 44.25 -8.97 21.42
N GLU A 149 45.01 -8.39 20.50
CA GLU A 149 44.98 -6.95 20.28
C GLU A 149 43.52 -6.56 19.99
N GLU A 150 43.01 -5.59 20.75
CA GLU A 150 41.73 -4.93 20.48
C GLU A 150 41.87 -4.17 19.16
N LEU A 151 41.45 -4.79 18.06
CA LEU A 151 41.07 -4.06 16.86
C LEU A 151 39.81 -3.24 17.19
N PRO A 152 39.72 -1.96 16.78
CA PRO A 152 38.56 -1.16 17.06
C PRO A 152 37.33 -1.80 16.41
N ILE A 153 36.29 -1.99 17.22
CA ILE A 153 34.97 -2.39 16.75
C ILE A 153 34.50 -1.28 15.80
N VAL A 154 34.53 -1.55 14.49
CA VAL A 154 33.83 -0.71 13.51
C VAL A 154 32.35 -0.83 13.85
N GLN A 155 31.82 0.16 14.57
CA GLN A 155 30.38 0.27 14.78
C GLN A 155 29.76 0.47 13.39
N ASN A 156 28.93 -0.48 12.95
CA ASN A 156 28.21 -0.33 11.69
C ASN A 156 27.38 0.96 11.73
N ALA A 157 27.48 1.81 10.71
CA ALA A 157 26.72 3.05 10.60
C ALA A 157 25.21 2.84 10.86
N ALA A 158 24.65 1.72 10.43
CA ALA A 158 23.26 1.32 10.71
C ALA A 158 22.95 1.15 12.21
N SER A 159 23.89 0.64 13.02
CA SER A 159 23.73 0.49 14.47
C SER A 159 23.75 1.85 15.20
N VAL A 160 24.59 2.77 14.73
CA VAL A 160 24.71 4.13 15.25
C VAL A 160 23.46 4.95 14.88
N ALA A 161 23.02 4.86 13.63
CA ALA A 161 21.77 5.42 13.12
C ALA A 161 20.54 4.93 13.90
N THR A 162 20.46 3.62 14.15
CA THR A 162 19.35 3.04 14.94
C THR A 162 19.39 3.51 16.40
N SER A 163 20.59 3.71 16.97
CA SER A 163 20.74 4.25 18.33
C SER A 163 20.33 5.73 18.42
N LEU A 164 20.68 6.54 17.40
CA LEU A 164 20.39 7.96 17.32
C LEU A 164 18.91 8.25 17.03
N LEU A 165 18.35 7.61 15.99
CA LEU A 165 16.97 7.85 15.55
C LEU A 165 15.96 7.09 16.42
N LYS A 166 16.32 5.89 16.92
CA LYS A 166 15.45 4.90 17.58
C LYS A 166 14.28 4.39 16.73
N ASP A 167 13.69 5.24 15.91
CA ASP A 167 12.52 4.99 15.08
C ASP A 167 12.49 5.94 13.88
N SER A 168 12.65 5.40 12.67
CA SER A 168 12.66 6.15 11.41
C SER A 168 11.30 6.72 11.02
N HIS A 169 10.21 6.39 11.71
CA HIS A 169 8.90 7.00 11.48
C HIS A 169 8.84 8.48 11.91
N PHE A 170 9.77 8.87 12.79
CA PHE A 170 9.81 10.20 13.36
C PHE A 170 11.16 10.85 13.10
N PHE A 171 11.12 12.09 12.65
CA PHE A 171 12.29 12.94 12.61
C PHE A 171 12.47 13.65 13.96
N PRO A 172 13.62 13.51 14.64
CA PRO A 172 13.91 14.26 15.86
C PRO A 172 14.22 15.72 15.51
N ALA A 173 13.33 16.62 15.89
CA ALA A 173 13.49 18.07 15.74
C ALA A 173 13.65 18.75 17.11
N THR A 174 14.17 19.97 17.12
CA THR A 174 14.20 20.81 18.32
C THR A 174 13.43 22.11 18.10
N VAL A 175 12.72 22.55 19.14
CA VAL A 175 11.96 23.80 19.17
C VAL A 175 12.49 24.64 20.32
N ASP A 176 12.99 25.83 19.99
CA ASP A 176 13.37 26.81 21.00
C ASP A 176 12.13 27.51 21.54
N PHE A 177 11.89 27.40 22.84
CA PHE A 177 10.79 28.05 23.55
C PHE A 177 11.30 28.62 24.87
N ASN A 178 11.24 29.95 25.04
CA ASN A 178 11.67 30.66 26.25
C ASN A 178 13.04 30.18 26.79
N ASP A 179 14.08 30.25 25.95
CA ASP A 179 15.46 29.79 26.26
C ASP A 179 15.63 28.28 26.52
N HIS A 180 14.57 27.48 26.38
CA HIS A 180 14.62 26.03 26.47
C HIS A 180 14.51 25.38 25.09
N ARG A 181 15.43 24.45 24.80
CA ARG A 181 15.36 23.60 23.61
C ARG A 181 14.51 22.37 23.91
N LEU A 182 13.27 22.36 23.41
CA LEU A 182 12.35 21.24 23.58
C LEU A 182 12.53 20.25 22.42
N PRO A 183 12.85 18.97 22.69
CA PRO A 183 12.88 17.94 21.66
C PRO A 183 11.45 17.59 21.25
N VAL A 184 11.19 17.60 19.95
CA VAL A 184 9.91 17.25 19.34
C VAL A 184 10.13 16.17 18.30
N LYS A 185 9.21 15.21 18.22
CA LYS A 185 9.22 14.17 17.19
C LYS A 185 8.23 14.53 16.10
N VAL A 186 8.73 14.72 14.88
CA VAL A 186 7.89 15.07 13.72
C VAL A 186 7.59 13.80 12.92
N PRO A 187 6.32 13.39 12.78
CA PRO A 187 5.97 12.21 11.99
C PRO A 187 6.17 12.46 10.49
N LEU A 188 6.83 11.53 9.80
CA LEU A 188 7.20 11.67 8.38
C LEU A 188 6.14 11.14 7.41
N SER A 189 5.23 10.29 7.89
CA SER A 189 4.18 9.62 7.09
C SER A 189 2.80 10.30 7.17
N THR A 190 2.77 11.61 7.47
CA THR A 190 1.54 12.42 7.49
C THR A 190 1.10 12.85 6.09
N PHE A 191 -0.22 12.92 5.89
CA PHE A 191 -0.88 13.34 4.65
C PHE A 191 -1.64 14.66 4.84
N PRO A 192 -1.89 15.45 3.76
CA PRO A 192 -2.46 16.79 3.88
C PRO A 192 -3.82 16.89 4.57
N GLU A 193 -4.64 15.83 4.52
CA GLU A 193 -5.98 15.79 5.13
C GLU A 193 -5.97 15.30 6.60
N GLU A 194 -4.80 14.94 7.13
CA GLU A 194 -4.63 14.53 8.52
C GLU A 194 -4.09 15.69 9.35
N VAL A 195 -4.84 16.07 10.38
CA VAL A 195 -4.46 17.17 11.27
C VAL A 195 -4.45 16.67 12.70
N GLY A 196 -3.33 16.88 13.38
CA GLY A 196 -3.16 16.59 14.80
C GLY A 196 -3.17 15.10 15.15
N ASP A 197 -3.18 14.84 16.46
CA ASP A 197 -3.20 13.50 17.02
C ASP A 197 -4.64 13.05 17.28
N TYR A 198 -4.97 11.87 16.77
CA TYR A 198 -6.28 11.25 16.90
C TYR A 198 -6.15 9.73 16.96
N SER A 199 -7.18 9.07 17.49
CA SER A 199 -7.26 7.60 17.52
C SER A 199 -8.56 7.11 16.90
N LEU A 200 -8.43 6.35 15.80
CA LEU A 200 -9.54 5.60 15.23
C LEU A 200 -9.94 4.44 16.13
N ILE A 201 -9.01 3.82 16.86
CA ILE A 201 -9.34 2.78 17.84
C ILE A 201 -10.31 3.33 18.88
N GLN A 202 -10.00 4.49 19.47
CA GLN A 202 -10.87 5.13 20.45
C GLN A 202 -12.24 5.50 19.84
N LEU A 203 -12.26 6.01 18.61
CA LEU A 203 -13.50 6.32 17.88
C LEU A 203 -14.38 5.08 17.70
N VAL A 204 -13.80 3.97 17.20
CA VAL A 204 -14.49 2.69 16.97
C VAL A 204 -14.99 2.12 18.30
N GLN A 205 -14.14 2.05 19.32
CA GLN A 205 -14.52 1.53 20.64
C GLN A 205 -15.69 2.32 21.25
N THR A 206 -15.75 3.64 21.04
CA THR A 206 -16.83 4.49 21.57
C THR A 206 -18.17 4.18 20.90
N PHE A 207 -18.19 4.08 19.57
CA PHE A 207 -19.42 3.93 18.78
C PHE A 207 -19.75 2.50 18.36
N SER A 208 -18.93 1.51 18.75
CA SER A 208 -19.18 0.08 18.48
C SER A 208 -19.08 -0.76 19.76
N SER A 209 -19.08 -0.13 20.93
CA SER A 209 -19.24 -0.83 22.21
C SER A 209 -20.64 -1.42 22.35
N THR A 210 -20.80 -2.43 23.21
CA THR A 210 -22.12 -3.02 23.52
C THR A 210 -23.12 -2.00 24.08
N SER A 211 -22.65 -0.89 24.64
CA SER A 211 -23.49 0.21 25.13
C SER A 211 -23.82 1.26 24.06
N ALA A 212 -23.17 1.21 22.90
CA ALA A 212 -23.47 2.11 21.80
C ALA A 212 -24.89 1.85 21.28
N SER A 213 -25.66 2.92 21.12
CA SER A 213 -27.03 2.85 20.62
C SER A 213 -27.22 3.84 19.47
N LEU A 214 -27.92 3.39 18.43
CA LEU A 214 -28.30 4.22 17.30
C LEU A 214 -29.81 4.45 17.35
N THR A 215 -30.22 5.71 17.31
CA THR A 215 -31.65 6.11 17.37
C THR A 215 -32.00 7.07 16.24
N GLY A 216 -33.24 7.05 15.76
CA GLY A 216 -33.71 7.95 14.71
C GLY A 216 -34.27 7.23 13.48
N PRO A 217 -34.68 7.97 12.45
CA PRO A 217 -35.21 7.40 11.21
C PRO A 217 -34.12 6.73 10.37
N ILE A 218 -34.50 5.67 9.66
CA ILE A 218 -33.63 4.96 8.72
C ILE A 218 -33.60 5.71 7.39
N HIS A 219 -32.39 5.98 6.90
CA HIS A 219 -32.15 6.70 5.65
C HIS A 219 -31.22 5.90 4.72
N PRO A 220 -31.55 5.69 3.42
CA PRO A 220 -30.76 4.88 2.49
C PRO A 220 -29.29 5.31 2.32
N HIS A 221 -29.01 6.62 2.33
CA HIS A 221 -27.61 7.11 2.28
C HIS A 221 -26.78 6.76 3.51
N LEU A 222 -27.41 6.48 4.66
CA LEU A 222 -26.73 6.28 5.94
C LEU A 222 -26.74 4.81 6.37
N HIS A 223 -27.83 4.10 6.09
CA HIS A 223 -28.08 2.75 6.56
C HIS A 223 -28.07 1.77 5.38
N THR A 224 -26.88 1.31 5.00
CA THR A 224 -26.65 0.35 3.91
C THR A 224 -27.35 -0.99 4.14
N SER A 225 -27.50 -1.41 5.40
CA SER A 225 -28.23 -2.63 5.81
C SER A 225 -29.41 -2.31 6.72
N GLY A 226 -30.03 -1.13 6.55
CA GLY A 226 -31.12 -0.71 7.42
C GLY A 226 -30.70 -0.64 8.89
N ALA A 227 -31.55 -1.14 9.79
CA ALA A 227 -31.33 -1.10 11.23
C ALA A 227 -30.12 -1.94 11.70
N SER A 228 -29.64 -2.88 10.88
CA SER A 228 -28.48 -3.72 11.21
C SER A 228 -27.14 -3.04 10.90
N THR A 229 -27.15 -1.82 10.33
CA THR A 229 -25.92 -1.08 9.98
C THR A 229 -25.17 -0.67 11.27
N PRO A 230 -23.86 -0.97 11.40
CA PRO A 230 -23.10 -0.60 12.59
C PRO A 230 -23.01 0.92 12.75
N PRO A 231 -23.05 1.49 13.98
CA PRO A 231 -23.06 2.94 14.15
C PRO A 231 -21.82 3.63 13.59
N ILE A 232 -20.64 3.00 13.68
CA ILE A 232 -19.41 3.52 13.07
C ILE A 232 -19.51 3.62 11.54
N MET A 233 -20.25 2.71 10.90
CA MET A 233 -20.51 2.75 9.45
C MET A 233 -21.54 3.81 9.10
N VAL A 234 -22.52 4.07 9.97
CA VAL A 234 -23.42 5.22 9.83
C VAL A 234 -22.65 6.54 9.90
N LEU A 235 -21.68 6.65 10.81
CA LEU A 235 -20.78 7.81 10.87
C LEU A 235 -19.96 7.95 9.58
N PHE A 236 -19.33 6.86 9.12
CA PHE A 236 -18.59 6.85 7.86
C PHE A 236 -19.48 7.27 6.67
N ASN A 237 -20.69 6.73 6.56
CA ASN A 237 -21.65 7.06 5.51
C ASN A 237 -22.09 8.54 5.59
N ALA A 238 -22.30 9.08 6.79
CA ALA A 238 -22.60 10.50 6.98
C ALA A 238 -21.43 11.40 6.55
N LEU A 239 -20.20 10.98 6.81
CA LEU A 239 -18.98 11.69 6.43
C LEU A 239 -18.82 11.73 4.90
N ILE A 240 -18.91 10.60 4.21
CA ILE A 240 -18.76 10.56 2.74
C ILE A 240 -19.90 11.27 2.02
N THR A 241 -21.12 11.24 2.56
CA THR A 241 -22.30 11.89 1.94
C THR A 241 -22.49 13.34 2.36
N ALA A 242 -21.43 13.94 2.94
CA ALA A 242 -21.35 15.35 3.29
C ALA A 242 -22.50 15.84 4.20
N LYS A 243 -22.91 15.01 5.17
CA LYS A 243 -23.92 15.38 6.17
C LYS A 243 -23.37 16.36 7.21
N ARG A 244 -24.28 17.03 7.90
CA ARG A 244 -24.01 17.87 9.08
C ARG A 244 -23.89 17.01 10.32
N ILE A 245 -22.69 16.94 10.88
CA ILE A 245 -22.34 16.03 11.98
C ILE A 245 -21.91 16.86 13.18
N ILE A 246 -22.50 16.59 14.34
CA ILE A 246 -22.10 17.18 15.62
C ILE A 246 -21.58 16.08 16.55
N PHE A 247 -20.39 16.29 17.10
CA PHE A 247 -19.85 15.53 18.23
C PHE A 247 -20.14 16.30 19.52
N LEU A 248 -21.01 15.75 20.37
CA LEU A 248 -21.36 16.33 21.67
C LEU A 248 -20.55 15.64 22.77
N GLY A 249 -19.78 16.41 23.52
CA GLY A 249 -19.04 15.95 24.69
C GLY A 249 -19.43 16.71 25.95
N HIS A 250 -20.63 16.47 26.47
CA HIS A 250 -21.05 17.11 27.72
C HIS A 250 -20.14 16.66 28.89
N HIS A 251 -19.65 17.60 29.69
CA HIS A 251 -18.66 17.36 30.75
C HIS A 251 -17.35 16.69 30.29
N ARG A 252 -17.01 16.75 29.00
CA ARG A 252 -15.71 16.29 28.48
C ARG A 252 -14.79 17.47 28.17
N PRO A 253 -13.47 17.31 28.32
CA PRO A 253 -12.52 18.33 27.89
C PRO A 253 -12.66 18.62 26.39
N ALA A 254 -12.58 19.91 26.01
CA ALA A 254 -12.68 20.33 24.61
C ALA A 254 -11.64 19.64 23.72
N GLY A 255 -10.42 19.41 24.24
CA GLY A 255 -9.37 18.68 23.52
C GLY A 255 -9.74 17.22 23.19
N GLN A 256 -10.51 16.56 24.07
CA GLN A 256 -10.99 15.20 23.80
C GLN A 256 -12.01 15.22 22.66
N VAL A 257 -12.99 16.13 22.71
CA VAL A 257 -14.01 16.29 21.65
C VAL A 257 -13.35 16.61 20.31
N ALA A 258 -12.36 17.50 20.31
CA ALA A 258 -11.57 17.83 19.12
C ALA A 258 -10.87 16.60 18.52
N SER A 259 -10.32 15.73 19.35
CA SER A 259 -9.69 14.48 18.89
C SER A 259 -10.69 13.54 18.19
N TYR A 260 -11.95 13.45 18.65
CA TYR A 260 -13.00 12.68 17.96
C TYR A 260 -13.39 13.28 16.61
N VAL A 261 -13.47 14.61 16.51
CA VAL A 261 -13.73 15.30 15.22
C VAL A 261 -12.60 15.03 14.23
N LEU A 262 -11.34 15.13 14.68
CA LEU A 262 -10.17 14.84 13.85
C LEU A 262 -10.12 13.37 13.45
N ALA A 263 -10.44 12.45 14.36
CA ALA A 263 -10.58 11.02 14.06
C ALA A 263 -11.66 10.76 13.01
N ALA A 264 -12.79 11.46 13.08
CA ALA A 264 -13.85 11.36 12.08
C ALA A 264 -13.42 11.90 10.71
N CYS A 265 -12.64 12.99 10.67
CA CYS A 265 -12.06 13.51 9.43
C CYS A 265 -11.07 12.51 8.82
N ALA A 266 -10.24 11.88 9.64
CA ALA A 266 -9.35 10.81 9.20
C ALA A 266 -10.14 9.57 8.73
N LEU A 267 -11.22 9.18 9.40
CA LEU A 267 -12.08 8.07 8.99
C LEU A 267 -12.70 8.34 7.59
N GLY A 268 -13.27 9.53 7.39
CA GLY A 268 -13.91 9.92 6.13
C GLY A 268 -12.95 10.13 4.96
N SER A 269 -11.75 10.67 5.23
CA SER A 269 -10.71 10.88 4.21
C SER A 269 -9.93 9.62 3.84
N GLY A 270 -10.11 8.53 4.60
CA GLY A 270 -9.25 7.35 4.53
C GLY A 270 -7.83 7.71 4.93
N CYS A 271 -7.69 8.32 6.10
CA CYS A 271 -6.42 8.73 6.67
C CYS A 271 -5.65 9.72 5.77
N GLY A 272 -6.40 10.61 5.09
CA GLY A 272 -5.87 11.54 4.09
C GLY A 272 -5.17 10.90 2.89
N ILE A 273 -5.25 9.57 2.74
CA ILE A 273 -4.66 8.84 1.62
C ILE A 273 -5.60 8.85 0.43
N VAL A 274 -6.92 8.86 0.64
CA VAL A 274 -7.89 8.58 -0.43
C VAL A 274 -8.65 9.83 -0.87
N LEU A 275 -9.35 10.48 0.05
CA LEU A 275 -10.26 11.59 -0.25
C LEU A 275 -9.80 12.89 0.39
N ARG A 276 -10.09 14.01 -0.28
CA ARG A 276 -9.81 15.37 0.18
C ARG A 276 -11.08 16.17 0.46
N GLY A 277 -10.93 17.27 1.21
CA GLY A 277 -12.00 18.22 1.50
C GLY A 277 -12.66 18.03 2.88
N PHE A 278 -12.10 17.21 3.76
CA PHE A 278 -12.66 17.01 5.10
C PHE A 278 -12.24 18.12 6.05
N ILE A 279 -10.99 18.59 5.96
CA ILE A 279 -10.48 19.68 6.82
C ILE A 279 -11.27 20.97 6.62
N LYS A 280 -11.65 21.31 5.37
CA LYS A 280 -12.34 22.57 5.04
C LYS A 280 -13.66 22.77 5.79
N ARG A 281 -14.32 21.66 6.15
CA ARG A 281 -15.62 21.65 6.83
C ARG A 281 -15.55 21.15 8.26
N ALA A 282 -14.34 20.96 8.79
CA ALA A 282 -14.10 20.45 10.13
C ALA A 282 -13.90 21.59 11.13
N PHE A 283 -14.66 21.56 12.22
CA PHE A 283 -14.56 22.47 13.36
C PHE A 283 -14.28 21.63 14.60
N PRO A 284 -13.00 21.32 14.91
CA PRO A 284 -12.64 20.47 16.05
C PRO A 284 -13.24 20.96 17.37
N TYR A 285 -13.37 22.27 17.51
CA TYR A 285 -14.12 22.88 18.59
C TYR A 285 -14.91 24.08 18.06
N ALA A 286 -16.23 24.05 18.25
CA ALA A 286 -17.16 25.10 17.87
C ALA A 286 -17.84 25.68 19.12
N ASN A 287 -17.95 27.01 19.16
CA ASN A 287 -18.63 27.74 20.22
C ASN A 287 -19.99 28.28 19.73
N LEU A 288 -20.80 28.78 20.67
CA LEU A 288 -22.11 29.36 20.33
C LEU A 288 -21.99 30.69 19.59
N THR A 289 -20.90 31.43 19.76
CA THR A 289 -20.72 32.76 19.16
C THR A 289 -20.45 32.70 17.66
N SER A 290 -19.76 31.66 17.18
CA SER A 290 -19.47 31.47 15.75
C SER A 290 -20.48 30.55 15.06
N ARG A 291 -21.63 30.27 15.70
CA ARG A 291 -22.63 29.30 15.23
C ARG A 291 -23.08 29.53 13.80
N GLU A 292 -23.40 30.76 13.46
CA GLU A 292 -23.92 31.13 12.14
C GLU A 292 -22.87 30.90 11.04
N GLU A 293 -21.59 31.12 11.35
CA GLU A 293 -20.50 31.01 10.37
C GLU A 293 -20.31 29.57 9.90
N TRP A 294 -20.23 28.59 10.80
CA TRP A 294 -20.02 27.20 10.43
C TRP A 294 -21.30 26.46 10.04
N GLU A 295 -22.48 26.89 10.51
CA GLU A 295 -23.76 26.36 10.02
C GLU A 295 -24.07 26.81 8.58
N SER A 296 -23.51 27.95 8.14
CA SER A 296 -23.72 28.50 6.79
C SER A 296 -22.89 27.82 5.68
N ILE A 297 -21.99 26.91 6.04
CA ILE A 297 -21.08 26.27 5.07
C ILE A 297 -21.85 25.33 4.16
N GLU A 298 -21.79 25.64 2.86
CA GLU A 298 -22.29 24.79 1.80
C GLU A 298 -21.51 23.45 1.79
N GLY A 299 -22.22 22.32 1.81
CA GLY A 299 -21.59 20.99 1.85
C GLY A 299 -21.51 20.33 3.25
N GLY A 300 -22.21 20.89 4.24
CA GLY A 300 -22.34 20.31 5.58
C GLY A 300 -21.06 20.42 6.42
N TYR A 301 -21.19 20.40 7.74
CA TYR A 301 -20.07 20.61 8.66
C TYR A 301 -19.79 19.38 9.54
N ILE A 302 -18.60 19.30 10.12
CA ILE A 302 -18.22 18.32 11.14
C ILE A 302 -17.75 19.11 12.37
N ALA A 303 -18.58 19.23 13.40
CA ALA A 303 -18.32 20.13 14.52
C ALA A 303 -18.23 19.40 15.86
N GLY A 304 -17.29 19.82 16.71
CA GLY A 304 -17.16 19.37 18.09
C GLY A 304 -17.69 20.41 19.07
N VAL A 305 -18.65 20.02 19.92
CA VAL A 305 -19.30 20.93 20.88
C VAL A 305 -19.38 20.30 22.27
N THR A 306 -19.35 21.12 23.31
CA THR A 306 -19.51 20.66 24.71
C THR A 306 -20.85 21.07 25.33
N ASN A 307 -21.57 21.99 24.68
CA ASN A 307 -22.83 22.52 25.18
C ASN A 307 -24.03 21.69 24.66
N PRO A 308 -24.88 21.14 25.55
CA PRO A 308 -26.03 20.32 25.15
C PRO A 308 -27.12 21.10 24.39
N ILE A 309 -27.08 22.44 24.38
CA ILE A 309 -28.02 23.26 23.59
C ILE A 309 -28.02 22.87 22.10
N PHE A 310 -26.90 22.37 21.57
CA PHE A 310 -26.81 21.92 20.18
C PHE A 310 -27.65 20.68 19.89
N GLU A 311 -27.91 19.81 20.86
CA GLU A 311 -28.86 18.69 20.68
C GLU A 311 -30.27 19.21 20.44
N ALA A 312 -30.71 20.20 21.21
CA ALA A 312 -32.03 20.83 21.09
C ALA A 312 -32.18 21.69 19.82
N SER A 313 -31.07 22.14 19.23
CA SER A 313 -31.08 23.04 18.07
C SER A 313 -31.66 22.42 16.80
N GLY A 314 -31.60 21.09 16.66
CA GLY A 314 -32.12 20.34 15.52
C GLY A 314 -31.44 20.61 14.17
N ASN A 315 -30.48 21.54 14.08
CA ASN A 315 -29.85 21.94 12.81
C ASN A 315 -28.67 21.03 12.40
N TRP A 316 -28.81 19.72 12.61
CA TRP A 316 -27.82 18.69 12.33
C TRP A 316 -28.50 17.48 11.70
N ASP A 317 -27.73 16.62 11.02
CA ASP A 317 -28.22 15.39 10.38
C ASP A 317 -27.86 14.15 11.20
N LEU A 318 -26.68 14.17 11.84
CA LEU A 318 -26.20 13.13 12.74
C LEU A 318 -25.56 13.75 13.99
N LEU A 319 -26.06 13.37 15.16
CA LEU A 319 -25.50 13.74 16.47
C LEU A 319 -24.78 12.52 17.05
N CYS A 320 -23.53 12.71 17.45
CA CYS A 320 -22.69 11.69 18.07
C CYS A 320 -22.35 12.13 19.50
N ASP A 321 -22.95 11.50 20.50
CA ASP A 321 -22.61 11.73 21.90
C ASP A 321 -21.38 10.90 22.29
N VAL A 322 -20.28 11.60 22.51
CA VAL A 322 -18.99 11.03 22.89
C VAL A 322 -18.99 10.50 24.32
N SER A 323 -19.85 11.03 25.19
CA SER A 323 -19.90 10.64 26.60
C SER A 323 -20.63 9.32 26.83
N THR A 324 -21.69 9.07 26.07
CA THR A 324 -22.53 7.88 26.18
C THR A 324 -22.32 6.85 25.06
N GLY A 325 -21.69 7.24 23.94
CA GLY A 325 -21.62 6.42 22.74
C GLY A 325 -22.94 6.34 21.96
N ARG A 326 -23.92 7.20 22.28
CA ARG A 326 -25.21 7.27 21.59
C ARG A 326 -25.08 8.06 20.30
N MET A 327 -25.60 7.52 19.21
CA MET A 327 -25.77 8.19 17.93
C MET A 327 -27.24 8.45 17.64
N VAL A 328 -27.56 9.66 17.19
CA VAL A 328 -28.93 10.08 16.87
C VAL A 328 -28.97 10.61 15.44
N VAL A 329 -29.83 10.04 14.60
CA VAL A 329 -30.13 10.54 13.27
C VAL A 329 -31.28 11.53 13.37
N SER A 330 -31.15 12.66 12.69
CA SER A 330 -32.15 13.73 12.72
C SER A 330 -33.49 13.25 12.13
N ARG A 331 -34.59 13.71 12.73
CA ARG A 331 -35.95 13.39 12.26
C ARG A 331 -36.23 13.95 10.88
N ASP A 332 -35.55 15.04 10.52
CA ASP A 332 -35.76 15.78 9.28
C ASP A 332 -34.83 15.29 8.15
N ILE A 333 -34.07 14.20 8.37
CA ILE A 333 -33.11 13.69 7.38
C ILE A 333 -33.78 13.38 6.03
N LEU A 334 -35.01 12.85 6.05
CA LEU A 334 -35.78 12.52 4.85
C LEU A 334 -36.34 13.75 4.13
N ILE A 335 -36.48 14.87 4.85
CA ILE A 335 -36.92 16.16 4.30
C ILE A 335 -35.72 16.84 3.63
N ASN A 336 -34.59 16.91 4.34
CA ASN A 336 -33.37 17.55 3.86
C ASN A 336 -32.73 16.76 2.71
N TYR A 337 -32.87 15.44 2.73
CA TYR A 337 -32.34 14.53 1.73
C TYR A 337 -33.43 13.55 1.30
N PRO A 338 -34.27 13.90 0.32
CA PRO A 338 -35.28 12.99 -0.18
C PRO A 338 -34.58 11.77 -0.80
N ALA A 339 -34.88 10.58 -0.27
CA ALA A 339 -34.47 9.35 -0.90
C ALA A 339 -35.26 9.19 -2.21
N ALA A 340 -34.57 9.05 -3.34
CA ALA A 340 -35.23 8.60 -4.55
C ALA A 340 -35.87 7.23 -4.27
N PRO A 341 -37.13 6.98 -4.70
CA PRO A 341 -37.66 5.63 -4.64
C PRO A 341 -36.68 4.72 -5.39
N PRO A 342 -36.36 3.52 -4.87
CA PRO A 342 -35.40 2.63 -5.51
C PRO A 342 -35.83 2.45 -6.96
N THR A 343 -35.01 2.95 -7.89
CA THR A 343 -35.23 2.78 -9.32
C THR A 343 -35.18 1.27 -9.56
N THR A 344 -36.34 0.65 -9.75
CA THR A 344 -36.49 -0.71 -10.25
C THR A 344 -36.04 -0.75 -11.70
N GLN A 345 -34.74 -0.63 -11.93
CA GLN A 345 -34.16 -0.96 -13.23
C GLN A 345 -34.01 -2.48 -13.30
N THR A 346 -35.03 -3.09 -13.91
CA THR A 346 -34.96 -4.31 -14.72
C THR A 346 -34.34 -5.56 -14.09
N GLN A 347 -35.10 -6.22 -13.22
CA GLN A 347 -35.09 -7.69 -13.26
C GLN A 347 -35.84 -8.12 -14.52
N LEU A 348 -35.12 -8.30 -15.62
CA LEU A 348 -35.62 -9.08 -16.76
C LEU A 348 -35.78 -10.52 -16.30
N LEU A 349 -36.98 -10.83 -15.81
CA LEU A 349 -37.45 -12.19 -15.63
C LEU A 349 -37.47 -12.84 -17.02
N MET A 350 -36.45 -13.62 -17.38
CA MET A 350 -36.53 -14.53 -18.53
C MET A 350 -37.56 -15.61 -18.22
N ARG A 351 -38.85 -15.28 -18.38
CA ARG A 351 -39.91 -16.25 -18.57
C ARG A 351 -39.91 -16.62 -20.05
N THR A 352 -39.09 -17.60 -20.40
CA THR A 352 -39.29 -18.35 -21.65
C THR A 352 -40.64 -19.03 -21.57
N GLY A 353 -41.61 -18.49 -22.31
CA GLY A 353 -42.90 -19.12 -22.52
C GLY A 353 -42.74 -20.35 -23.39
N THR A 354 -42.96 -21.53 -22.82
CA THR A 354 -43.24 -22.74 -23.59
C THR A 354 -44.75 -22.95 -23.62
N LEU A 355 -45.28 -22.90 -24.84
CA LEU A 355 -46.67 -23.05 -25.21
C LEU A 355 -47.24 -24.40 -24.75
N ARG A 356 -48.53 -24.37 -24.41
CA ARG A 356 -49.34 -25.57 -24.16
C ARG A 356 -49.36 -26.49 -25.38
N GLY A 357 -49.14 -27.78 -25.13
CA GLY A 357 -49.50 -28.89 -26.03
C GLY A 357 -50.10 -30.01 -25.19
N GLU A 358 -51.33 -30.39 -25.53
CA GLU A 358 -52.13 -31.43 -24.88
C GLU A 358 -51.57 -32.85 -25.12
N GLY A 359 -51.83 -33.78 -24.18
CA GLY A 359 -51.97 -35.20 -24.51
C GLY A 359 -51.25 -36.24 -23.61
N GLY A 360 -52.03 -36.89 -22.72
CA GLY A 360 -51.97 -38.35 -22.50
C GLY A 360 -50.98 -38.96 -21.49
N PRO A 361 -51.26 -40.16 -20.93
CA PRO A 361 -51.12 -40.44 -19.48
C PRO A 361 -50.22 -41.64 -19.09
N GLY A 362 -50.01 -41.82 -17.77
CA GLY A 362 -49.50 -43.04 -17.09
C GLY A 362 -48.03 -42.93 -16.66
N LEU A 363 -47.52 -43.40 -15.52
CA LEU A 363 -47.88 -44.39 -14.49
C LEU A 363 -47.02 -44.00 -13.25
N ASP A 364 -47.56 -43.74 -12.07
CA ASP A 364 -47.89 -44.64 -10.93
C ASP A 364 -46.87 -44.64 -9.79
N GLU A 365 -47.46 -44.74 -8.59
CA GLU A 365 -46.95 -45.12 -7.25
C GLU A 365 -46.33 -44.01 -6.36
N ASP A 366 -47.08 -43.48 -5.38
CA ASP A 366 -47.47 -44.03 -4.05
C ASP A 366 -46.37 -43.75 -2.99
N VAL A 367 -46.56 -43.38 -1.72
CA VAL A 367 -47.67 -43.26 -0.74
C VAL A 367 -47.01 -42.56 0.49
N VAL A 368 -47.59 -41.60 1.22
CA VAL A 368 -48.39 -41.75 2.46
C VAL A 368 -48.88 -40.36 2.87
N ARG A 369 -50.16 -40.28 3.25
CA ARG A 369 -50.86 -39.13 3.84
C ARG A 369 -50.84 -39.19 5.37
N THR A 370 -50.91 -38.03 6.03
CA THR A 370 -51.77 -37.80 7.21
C THR A 370 -52.20 -36.33 7.36
N SER A 371 -53.50 -36.08 7.08
CA SER A 371 -54.51 -35.25 7.81
C SER A 371 -54.21 -33.83 8.32
N ARG A 372 -55.13 -32.84 8.38
CA ARG A 372 -56.49 -32.56 7.84
C ARG A 372 -56.86 -31.12 8.33
N ASP A 373 -57.39 -30.30 7.42
CA ASP A 373 -58.26 -29.08 7.51
C ASP A 373 -58.28 -28.12 8.72
N ALA A 374 -58.15 -26.80 8.46
CA ALA A 374 -59.31 -25.90 8.24
C ALA A 374 -58.94 -24.40 8.05
N GLY A 375 -59.27 -23.86 6.85
CA GLY A 375 -59.79 -22.51 6.55
C GLY A 375 -59.13 -21.21 7.03
N ALA A 376 -58.51 -20.44 6.12
CA ALA A 376 -58.57 -18.96 6.08
C ALA A 376 -58.11 -18.40 4.71
N ALA A 377 -58.75 -17.31 4.28
CA ALA A 377 -58.57 -16.57 3.02
C ALA A 377 -57.13 -16.06 2.75
N PRO A 378 -56.76 -15.76 1.48
CA PRO A 378 -55.40 -15.33 1.15
C PRO A 378 -55.18 -13.89 1.60
N ARG A 379 -54.34 -13.71 2.62
CA ARG A 379 -53.76 -12.39 2.95
C ARG A 379 -52.41 -12.26 2.26
N SER A 380 -52.28 -11.17 1.51
CA SER A 380 -51.04 -10.61 0.96
C SER A 380 -49.87 -10.72 1.92
N GLU A 381 -48.92 -11.61 1.63
CA GLU A 381 -47.62 -11.68 2.30
C GLU A 381 -46.76 -10.49 1.89
N PHE A 382 -46.77 -9.46 2.72
CA PHE A 382 -45.69 -8.50 2.81
C PHE A 382 -44.50 -9.26 3.44
N VAL A 383 -43.43 -9.45 2.67
CA VAL A 383 -42.25 -10.22 3.07
C VAL A 383 -41.62 -9.57 4.31
N SER A 384 -41.70 -10.29 5.43
CA SER A 384 -41.09 -9.95 6.70
C SER A 384 -39.56 -9.92 6.58
N ALA A 385 -38.98 -8.74 6.80
CA ALA A 385 -37.56 -8.43 6.90
C ALA A 385 -36.90 -9.04 8.16
N GLY A 386 -36.85 -10.37 8.26
CA GLY A 386 -36.40 -11.06 9.48
C GLY A 386 -35.28 -12.09 9.33
N LYS A 387 -34.77 -12.36 8.12
CA LYS A 387 -33.79 -13.44 7.89
C LYS A 387 -32.77 -13.19 6.77
N ALA A 388 -32.43 -11.94 6.53
CA ALA A 388 -31.24 -11.54 5.77
C ALA A 388 -30.67 -10.34 6.54
N ASP A 389 -29.45 -10.43 7.12
CA ASP A 389 -28.62 -9.25 7.45
C ASP A 389 -27.33 -9.51 8.26
N SER A 390 -27.11 -10.72 8.80
CA SER A 390 -25.82 -11.09 9.43
C SER A 390 -24.68 -11.38 8.44
N SER A 391 -24.87 -11.05 7.16
CA SER A 391 -23.90 -11.25 6.07
C SER A 391 -23.61 -10.00 5.25
N SER A 392 -24.00 -8.82 5.74
CA SER A 392 -23.63 -7.54 5.11
C SER A 392 -22.10 -7.34 5.15
N PRO A 393 -21.47 -6.87 4.05
CA PRO A 393 -20.02 -6.62 4.03
C PRO A 393 -19.58 -5.60 5.08
N ASP A 394 -20.45 -4.66 5.44
CA ASP A 394 -20.17 -3.65 6.46
C ASP A 394 -20.12 -4.26 7.86
N ASN A 395 -21.01 -5.22 8.16
CA ASN A 395 -21.02 -5.95 9.43
C ASN A 395 -19.76 -6.80 9.58
N LEU A 396 -19.42 -7.58 8.55
CA LEU A 396 -18.21 -8.40 8.55
C LEU A 396 -16.94 -7.57 8.69
N PHE A 397 -16.89 -6.40 8.04
CA PHE A 397 -15.78 -5.48 8.17
C PHE A 397 -15.64 -4.94 9.59
N VAL A 398 -16.72 -4.48 10.21
CA VAL A 398 -16.66 -3.95 11.58
C VAL A 398 -16.33 -5.04 12.59
N GLU A 399 -16.85 -6.26 12.43
CA GLU A 399 -16.48 -7.42 13.24
C GLU A 399 -14.97 -7.72 13.16
N ASP A 400 -14.40 -7.70 11.95
CA ASP A 400 -12.96 -7.89 11.73
C ASP A 400 -12.12 -6.78 12.40
N ILE A 401 -12.55 -5.52 12.30
CA ILE A 401 -11.89 -4.39 12.99
C ILE A 401 -11.94 -4.56 14.51
N LEU A 402 -13.10 -4.93 15.08
CA LEU A 402 -13.24 -5.14 16.51
C LEU A 402 -12.40 -6.33 17.00
N ALA A 403 -12.32 -7.40 16.20
CA ALA A 403 -11.45 -8.54 16.47
C ALA A 403 -9.97 -8.12 16.46
N ALA A 404 -9.54 -7.31 15.48
CA ALA A 404 -8.18 -6.78 15.42
C ALA A 404 -7.85 -5.88 16.63
N ILE A 405 -8.77 -5.02 17.05
CA ILE A 405 -8.59 -4.18 18.25
C ILE A 405 -8.47 -5.05 19.51
N THR A 406 -9.30 -6.09 19.64
CA THR A 406 -9.26 -7.04 20.77
C THR A 406 -7.96 -7.85 20.78
N ALA A 407 -7.43 -8.18 19.60
CA ALA A 407 -6.13 -8.83 19.43
C ALA A 407 -4.94 -7.85 19.56
N HIS A 408 -5.17 -6.62 20.01
CA HIS A 408 -4.16 -5.59 20.27
C HIS A 408 -3.33 -5.20 19.04
N TYR A 409 -3.91 -5.26 17.83
CA TYR A 409 -3.30 -4.65 16.66
C TYR A 409 -3.21 -3.13 16.83
N GLY A 410 -2.09 -2.55 16.37
CA GLY A 410 -1.81 -1.13 16.52
C GLY A 410 -2.75 -0.22 15.74
N GLU A 411 -2.75 1.07 16.10
CA GLU A 411 -3.52 2.13 15.43
C GLU A 411 -3.20 2.22 13.93
N ALA A 412 -1.94 1.99 13.53
CA ALA A 412 -1.52 1.97 12.14
C ALA A 412 -2.26 0.89 11.32
N HIS A 413 -2.44 -0.31 11.90
CA HIS A 413 -3.19 -1.39 11.26
C HIS A 413 -4.66 -1.03 11.05
N VAL A 414 -5.33 -0.50 12.08
CA VAL A 414 -6.75 -0.09 11.99
C VAL A 414 -6.93 1.00 10.93
N ARG A 415 -6.03 1.99 10.91
CA ARG A 415 -5.99 3.04 9.87
C ARG A 415 -5.84 2.46 8.48
N ALA A 416 -4.98 1.47 8.29
CA ALA A 416 -4.77 0.80 7.00
C ALA A 416 -6.05 0.08 6.52
N ARG A 417 -6.74 -0.64 7.41
CA ARG A 417 -7.99 -1.36 7.10
C ARG A 417 -9.12 -0.42 6.69
N PHE A 418 -9.30 0.72 7.37
CA PHE A 418 -10.28 1.74 6.95
C PHE A 418 -9.91 2.41 5.62
N THR A 419 -8.62 2.64 5.39
CA THR A 419 -8.11 3.18 4.11
C THR A 419 -8.45 2.22 2.96
N GLU A 420 -8.24 0.92 3.14
CA GLU A 420 -8.61 -0.11 2.16
C GLU A 420 -10.10 -0.19 1.91
N TYR A 421 -10.91 -0.12 2.97
CA TYR A 421 -12.36 -0.12 2.86
C TYR A 421 -12.83 1.07 2.00
N LEU A 422 -12.29 2.26 2.24
CA LEU A 422 -12.62 3.44 1.44
C LEU A 422 -12.10 3.35 0.01
N MET A 423 -10.87 2.86 -0.21
CA MET A 423 -10.34 2.60 -1.55
C MET A 423 -11.24 1.61 -2.33
N ARG A 424 -11.76 0.58 -1.66
CA ARG A 424 -12.72 -0.36 -2.26
C ARG A 424 -14.02 0.35 -2.62
N PHE A 425 -14.56 1.19 -1.75
CA PHE A 425 -15.76 1.98 -2.03
C PHE A 425 -15.60 2.88 -3.27
N VAL A 426 -14.46 3.54 -3.41
CA VAL A 426 -14.18 4.38 -4.59
C VAL A 426 -14.15 3.55 -5.87
N ARG A 427 -13.44 2.41 -5.86
CA ARG A 427 -13.40 1.50 -7.02
C ARG A 427 -14.77 0.89 -7.35
N LEU A 428 -15.59 0.63 -6.33
CA LEU A 428 -16.98 0.19 -6.51
C LEU A 428 -17.82 1.28 -7.16
N THR A 429 -17.61 2.54 -6.78
CA THR A 429 -18.27 3.70 -7.40
C THR A 429 -17.87 3.85 -8.86
N ALA A 430 -16.58 3.64 -9.20
CA ALA A 430 -16.13 3.66 -10.58
C ALA A 430 -16.84 2.60 -11.44
N ARG A 431 -17.05 1.40 -10.89
CA ARG A 431 -17.83 0.34 -11.55
C ARG A 431 -19.29 0.72 -11.74
N TYR A 432 -19.92 1.29 -10.71
CA TYR A 432 -21.29 1.78 -10.79
C TYR A 432 -21.47 2.86 -11.87
N GLU A 433 -20.52 3.80 -11.99
CA GLU A 433 -20.56 4.82 -13.05
C GLU A 433 -20.46 4.22 -14.45
N GLU A 434 -19.64 3.19 -14.61
CA GLU A 434 -19.54 2.47 -15.87
C GLU A 434 -20.87 1.78 -16.22
N ASP A 435 -21.50 1.10 -15.27
CA ASP A 435 -22.77 0.39 -15.48
C ASP A 435 -23.95 1.34 -15.75
N ASN A 436 -23.99 2.51 -15.10
CA ASN A 436 -25.12 3.44 -15.17
C ASN A 436 -24.93 4.60 -16.16
N MET A 437 -23.68 5.00 -16.44
CA MET A 437 -23.34 6.16 -17.28
C MET A 437 -22.43 5.81 -18.46
N GLY A 438 -21.97 4.57 -18.56
CA GLY A 438 -21.13 4.07 -19.65
C GLY A 438 -19.64 4.44 -19.55
N SER A 439 -19.24 5.29 -18.60
CA SER A 439 -17.83 5.64 -18.37
C SER A 439 -17.60 6.14 -16.94
N THR A 440 -16.34 6.09 -16.49
CA THR A 440 -15.94 6.59 -15.18
C THR A 440 -14.74 7.53 -15.29
N MET A 441 -14.66 8.51 -14.38
CA MET A 441 -13.55 9.47 -14.27
C MET A 441 -12.73 9.29 -12.99
N ILE A 442 -13.07 8.30 -12.16
CA ILE A 442 -12.50 8.08 -10.82
C ILE A 442 -11.84 6.70 -10.67
N GLY A 443 -11.70 5.96 -11.77
CA GLY A 443 -11.12 4.62 -11.73
C GLY A 443 -10.77 4.11 -13.12
N TRP A 444 -10.10 2.96 -13.14
CA TRP A 444 -9.84 2.23 -14.38
C TRP A 444 -11.14 1.61 -14.91
N PRO A 445 -11.44 1.75 -16.21
CA PRO A 445 -12.58 1.06 -16.83
C PRO A 445 -12.45 -0.46 -16.67
N SER A 446 -13.57 -1.14 -16.43
CA SER A 446 -13.56 -2.58 -16.24
C SER A 446 -13.21 -3.29 -17.54
N ALA A 447 -12.17 -4.11 -17.51
CA ALA A 447 -11.77 -4.93 -18.64
C ALA A 447 -11.49 -6.34 -18.16
N ALA A 448 -11.98 -7.33 -18.90
CA ALA A 448 -11.58 -8.72 -18.70
C ALA A 448 -10.25 -8.99 -19.39
N TYR A 449 -9.50 -9.95 -18.86
CA TYR A 449 -8.36 -10.50 -19.57
C TYR A 449 -8.78 -11.05 -20.94
N SER A 450 -8.01 -10.75 -21.99
CA SER A 450 -8.27 -11.31 -23.32
C SER A 450 -6.98 -11.62 -24.07
N GLU A 451 -6.96 -12.79 -24.70
CA GLU A 451 -5.93 -13.21 -25.65
C GLU A 451 -6.55 -13.18 -27.05
N ARG A 452 -6.52 -12.02 -27.70
CA ARG A 452 -6.98 -11.88 -29.09
C ARG A 452 -5.79 -12.01 -30.03
N PRO A 453 -6.01 -12.38 -31.31
CA PRO A 453 -4.96 -12.41 -32.33
C PRO A 453 -4.24 -11.05 -32.50
N GLU A 454 -4.94 -9.95 -32.21
CA GLU A 454 -4.45 -8.57 -32.28
C GLU A 454 -3.59 -8.15 -31.08
N GLY A 455 -3.49 -8.98 -30.03
CA GLY A 455 -2.67 -8.74 -28.84
C GLY A 455 -3.28 -9.29 -27.54
N ARG A 456 -2.42 -9.55 -26.55
CA ARG A 456 -2.83 -9.86 -25.17
C ARG A 456 -3.16 -8.56 -24.44
N ARG A 457 -4.29 -8.51 -23.73
CA ARG A 457 -4.70 -7.36 -22.90
C ARG A 457 -5.00 -7.81 -21.47
N LEU A 458 -4.39 -7.13 -20.50
CA LEU A 458 -4.65 -7.34 -19.08
C LEU A 458 -6.04 -6.84 -18.68
N GLY A 459 -6.60 -7.47 -17.66
CA GLY A 459 -7.82 -6.98 -17.02
C GLY A 459 -7.57 -5.69 -16.25
N ALA A 460 -8.64 -4.93 -15.98
CA ALA A 460 -8.59 -3.69 -15.22
C ALA A 460 -9.90 -3.46 -14.48
N GLY A 461 -9.90 -2.53 -13.50
CA GLY A 461 -11.08 -2.18 -12.71
C GLY A 461 -11.19 -2.98 -11.41
N ILE A 462 -12.34 -2.93 -10.74
CA ILE A 462 -12.56 -3.65 -9.49
C ILE A 462 -12.75 -5.16 -9.74
N GLY A 463 -12.14 -5.99 -8.88
CA GLY A 463 -12.27 -7.44 -8.93
C GLY A 463 -13.36 -7.96 -8.00
N PHE A 464 -14.13 -8.94 -8.49
CA PHE A 464 -15.16 -9.67 -7.73
C PHE A 464 -14.92 -11.18 -7.81
N LEU A 465 -15.29 -11.91 -6.76
CA LEU A 465 -15.21 -13.37 -6.74
C LEU A 465 -16.20 -14.02 -7.71
N ASP A 466 -17.38 -13.42 -7.85
CA ASP A 466 -18.46 -13.85 -8.72
C ASP A 466 -19.36 -12.66 -9.07
N GLU A 467 -20.08 -12.77 -10.19
CA GLU A 467 -20.95 -11.71 -10.71
C GLU A 467 -22.19 -11.47 -9.83
N ALA A 468 -22.70 -12.50 -9.13
CA ALA A 468 -23.83 -12.32 -8.22
C ALA A 468 -23.44 -11.50 -6.98
N SER A 469 -22.23 -11.68 -6.46
CA SER A 469 -21.67 -10.84 -5.41
C SER A 469 -21.43 -9.41 -5.88
N CYS A 470 -20.97 -9.21 -7.12
CA CYS A 470 -20.87 -7.89 -7.73
C CYS A 470 -22.22 -7.16 -7.73
N SER A 471 -23.26 -7.77 -8.31
CA SER A 471 -24.60 -7.17 -8.40
C SER A 471 -25.21 -6.87 -7.02
N ARG A 472 -25.00 -7.74 -6.03
CA ARG A 472 -25.45 -7.50 -4.65
C ARG A 472 -24.72 -6.34 -3.99
N GLU A 473 -23.38 -6.31 -4.09
CA GLU A 473 -22.56 -5.25 -3.47
C GLU A 473 -22.84 -3.89 -4.11
N LEU A 474 -23.01 -3.82 -5.43
CA LEU A 474 -23.42 -2.59 -6.12
C LEU A 474 -24.81 -2.13 -5.65
N ALA A 475 -25.79 -3.03 -5.64
CA ALA A 475 -27.16 -2.70 -5.24
C ALA A 475 -27.24 -2.12 -3.82
N LEU A 476 -26.51 -2.71 -2.86
CA LEU A 476 -26.43 -2.23 -1.46
C LEU A 476 -25.84 -0.82 -1.35
N ASN A 477 -24.92 -0.46 -2.26
CA ASN A 477 -24.16 0.78 -2.18
C ASN A 477 -24.69 1.90 -3.09
N THR A 478 -25.67 1.62 -3.96
CA THR A 478 -26.29 2.60 -4.90
C THR A 478 -26.59 3.94 -4.22
N ALA A 479 -27.33 3.92 -3.11
CA ALA A 479 -27.81 5.14 -2.45
C ALA A 479 -26.66 5.99 -1.87
N ARG A 480 -25.62 5.36 -1.32
CA ARG A 480 -24.44 6.09 -0.81
C ARG A 480 -23.55 6.60 -1.95
N ILE A 481 -23.45 5.85 -3.04
CA ILE A 481 -22.71 6.23 -4.25
C ILE A 481 -23.34 7.49 -4.86
N ASP A 482 -24.65 7.47 -5.09
CA ASP A 482 -25.36 8.61 -5.67
C ASP A 482 -25.26 9.88 -4.82
N ALA A 483 -25.24 9.71 -3.49
CA ALA A 483 -25.05 10.82 -2.57
C ALA A 483 -23.61 11.35 -2.60
N TRP A 484 -22.60 10.48 -2.54
CA TRP A 484 -21.18 10.88 -2.56
C TRP A 484 -20.81 11.61 -3.85
N ARG A 485 -21.33 11.15 -5.00
CA ARG A 485 -21.07 11.77 -6.31
C ARG A 485 -21.53 13.22 -6.44
N ARG A 486 -22.41 13.68 -5.55
CA ARG A 486 -22.89 15.08 -5.49
C ARG A 486 -22.06 15.96 -4.54
N THR A 487 -21.00 15.43 -3.94
CA THR A 487 -20.18 16.15 -2.95
C THR A 487 -18.94 16.78 -3.57
N GLU A 488 -18.38 17.81 -2.93
CA GLU A 488 -17.08 18.40 -3.33
C GLU A 488 -15.97 17.33 -3.31
N SER A 489 -15.99 16.42 -2.33
CA SER A 489 -14.96 15.37 -2.20
C SER A 489 -14.85 14.48 -3.44
N TYR A 490 -15.97 14.19 -4.13
CA TYR A 490 -15.97 13.46 -5.40
C TYR A 490 -15.29 14.26 -6.51
N THR A 491 -15.59 15.55 -6.63
CA THR A 491 -14.96 16.42 -7.64
C THR A 491 -13.46 16.59 -7.41
N LEU A 492 -13.03 16.68 -6.15
CA LEU A 492 -11.61 16.72 -5.79
C LEU A 492 -10.94 15.39 -6.13
N TYR A 493 -11.61 14.26 -5.88
CA TYR A 493 -11.09 12.94 -6.21
C TYR A 493 -10.89 12.74 -7.72
N GLN A 494 -11.80 13.26 -8.57
CA GLN A 494 -11.60 13.24 -10.03
C GLN A 494 -10.30 13.95 -10.44
N ILE A 495 -10.01 15.10 -9.82
CA ILE A 495 -8.78 15.85 -10.07
C ILE A 495 -7.56 15.04 -9.61
N ASP A 496 -7.64 14.45 -8.41
CA ASP A 496 -6.57 13.64 -7.84
C ASP A 496 -6.27 12.40 -8.65
N PHE A 497 -7.31 11.69 -9.09
CA PHE A 497 -7.17 10.49 -9.90
C PHE A 497 -6.48 10.79 -11.24
N ARG A 498 -6.86 11.90 -11.90
CA ARG A 498 -6.19 12.34 -13.14
C ARG A 498 -4.73 12.72 -12.89
N ASN A 499 -4.44 13.42 -11.80
CA ASN A 499 -3.07 13.76 -11.45
C ASN A 499 -2.24 12.51 -11.16
N MET A 500 -2.80 11.56 -10.40
CA MET A 500 -2.19 10.26 -10.11
C MET A 500 -1.84 9.53 -11.41
N LEU A 501 -2.80 9.37 -12.34
CA LEU A 501 -2.52 8.77 -13.65
C LEU A 501 -1.39 9.45 -14.42
N ALA A 502 -1.24 10.77 -14.31
CA ALA A 502 -0.18 11.51 -15.00
C ALA A 502 1.20 11.41 -14.30
N THR A 503 1.24 11.18 -12.99
CA THR A 503 2.48 11.20 -12.18
C THR A 503 2.96 9.83 -11.73
N ASP A 504 2.12 8.79 -11.82
CA ASP A 504 2.45 7.46 -11.34
C ASP A 504 3.69 6.87 -12.06
N PRO A 505 4.65 6.26 -11.34
CA PRO A 505 5.83 5.64 -11.96
C PRO A 505 5.52 4.49 -12.93
N ILE A 506 4.53 3.67 -12.60
CA ILE A 506 4.04 2.56 -13.42
C ILE A 506 2.85 3.06 -14.23
N GLN A 507 3.01 3.05 -15.55
CA GLN A 507 2.05 3.63 -16.49
C GLN A 507 1.32 2.56 -17.31
N GLY A 508 0.06 2.85 -17.66
CA GLY A 508 -0.73 2.03 -18.58
C GLY A 508 -1.25 0.69 -18.02
N VAL A 509 -1.08 0.42 -16.73
CA VAL A 509 -1.49 -0.85 -16.09
C VAL A 509 -2.17 -0.59 -14.75
N ASP A 510 -3.34 -1.20 -14.53
CA ASP A 510 -3.97 -1.24 -13.20
C ASP A 510 -3.27 -2.31 -12.34
N VAL A 511 -2.19 -1.89 -11.66
CA VAL A 511 -1.38 -2.77 -10.78
C VAL A 511 -2.23 -3.36 -9.66
N ILE A 512 -3.13 -2.57 -9.08
CA ILE A 512 -3.99 -3.00 -7.97
C ILE A 512 -4.93 -4.12 -8.43
N HIS A 513 -5.48 -4.03 -9.66
CA HIS A 513 -6.24 -5.13 -10.26
C HIS A 513 -5.39 -6.39 -10.43
N GLN A 514 -4.17 -6.29 -10.97
CA GLN A 514 -3.32 -7.46 -11.20
C GLN A 514 -2.97 -8.16 -9.87
N LEU A 515 -2.60 -7.38 -8.86
CA LEU A 515 -2.32 -7.91 -7.52
C LEU A 515 -3.56 -8.55 -6.88
N TRP A 516 -4.74 -7.96 -7.09
CA TRP A 516 -5.98 -8.56 -6.63
C TRP A 516 -6.25 -9.90 -7.31
N ARG A 517 -6.00 -10.02 -8.62
CA ARG A 517 -6.12 -11.27 -9.38
C ARG A 517 -5.18 -12.34 -8.83
N LEU A 518 -3.91 -12.02 -8.60
CA LEU A 518 -2.94 -12.95 -8.03
C LEU A 518 -3.32 -13.43 -6.61
N ARG A 519 -4.01 -12.60 -5.83
CA ARG A 519 -4.46 -12.94 -4.46
C ARG A 519 -5.71 -13.82 -4.43
N HIS A 520 -6.68 -13.56 -5.30
CA HIS A 520 -8.05 -14.08 -5.12
C HIS A 520 -8.57 -14.94 -6.27
N ALA A 521 -7.92 -14.96 -7.44
CA ALA A 521 -8.40 -15.73 -8.57
C ALA A 521 -8.27 -17.24 -8.30
N LYS A 522 -9.40 -17.95 -8.20
CA LYS A 522 -9.44 -19.42 -8.01
C LYS A 522 -9.01 -20.21 -9.26
N LYS A 523 -9.23 -19.64 -10.44
CA LYS A 523 -8.89 -20.22 -11.74
C LYS A 523 -8.33 -19.10 -12.62
N MET A 524 -7.01 -19.03 -12.71
CA MET A 524 -6.29 -18.13 -13.61
C MET A 524 -5.67 -18.98 -14.71
N SER A 525 -5.74 -18.51 -15.95
CA SER A 525 -5.06 -19.21 -17.05
C SER A 525 -3.55 -18.98 -16.97
N ASP A 526 -2.76 -19.95 -17.41
CA ASP A 526 -1.29 -19.83 -17.41
C ASP A 526 -0.82 -18.62 -18.23
N GLY A 527 -1.50 -18.31 -19.34
CA GLY A 527 -1.24 -17.14 -20.16
C GLY A 527 -1.52 -15.82 -19.44
N GLU A 528 -2.61 -15.74 -18.66
CA GLU A 528 -2.91 -14.57 -17.81
C GLU A 528 -1.84 -14.37 -16.73
N ALA A 529 -1.47 -15.45 -16.03
CA ALA A 529 -0.44 -15.39 -14.99
C ALA A 529 0.92 -14.97 -15.56
N GLU A 530 1.33 -15.57 -16.68
CA GLU A 530 2.55 -15.20 -17.41
C GLU A 530 2.53 -13.74 -17.83
N PHE A 531 1.41 -13.25 -18.38
CA PHE A 531 1.32 -11.87 -18.84
C PHE A 531 1.30 -10.85 -17.70
N ILE A 532 0.66 -11.17 -16.56
CA ILE A 532 0.74 -10.36 -15.35
C ILE A 532 2.19 -10.25 -14.87
N MET A 533 2.87 -11.38 -14.69
CA MET A 533 4.24 -11.41 -14.18
C MET A 533 5.21 -10.71 -15.14
N ARG A 534 5.05 -10.91 -16.44
CA ARG A 534 5.85 -10.23 -17.47
C ARG A 534 5.66 -8.72 -17.43
N THR A 535 4.42 -8.28 -17.26
CA THR A 535 4.10 -6.86 -17.19
C THR A 535 4.67 -6.22 -15.93
N ILE A 536 4.59 -6.90 -14.78
CA ILE A 536 5.21 -6.42 -13.54
C ILE A 536 6.74 -6.36 -13.69
N ALA A 537 7.37 -7.41 -14.21
CA ALA A 537 8.83 -7.43 -14.43
C ALA A 537 9.30 -6.30 -15.39
N ALA A 538 8.52 -6.00 -16.43
CA ALA A 538 8.85 -4.92 -17.36
C ALA A 538 8.66 -3.51 -16.75
N ASN A 539 7.74 -3.36 -15.79
CA ASN A 539 7.42 -2.07 -15.17
C ASN A 539 8.09 -1.86 -13.80
N VAL A 540 8.90 -2.79 -13.32
CA VAL A 540 9.63 -2.70 -12.06
C VAL A 540 11.10 -2.77 -12.40
N GLN A 541 11.69 -1.61 -12.68
CA GLN A 541 13.12 -1.47 -13.03
C GLN A 541 13.80 -0.29 -12.33
N THR A 542 13.01 0.58 -11.71
CA THR A 542 13.48 1.78 -11.03
C THR A 542 12.99 1.81 -9.60
N TYR A 543 13.68 2.57 -8.75
CA TYR A 543 13.31 2.72 -7.34
C TYR A 543 11.86 3.20 -7.15
N ASP A 544 11.41 4.18 -7.95
CA ASP A 544 10.06 4.74 -7.84
C ASP A 544 8.98 3.71 -8.20
N GLN A 545 9.25 2.87 -9.22
CA GLN A 545 8.36 1.77 -9.59
C GLN A 545 8.32 0.67 -8.53
N VAL A 546 9.48 0.34 -7.95
CA VAL A 546 9.58 -0.61 -6.84
C VAL A 546 8.78 -0.13 -5.64
N THR A 547 8.97 1.13 -5.21
CA THR A 547 8.22 1.68 -4.08
C THR A 547 6.72 1.76 -4.36
N GLN A 548 6.30 2.09 -5.59
CA GLN A 548 4.88 2.01 -5.96
C GLN A 548 4.31 0.59 -5.85
N LEU A 549 5.01 -0.43 -6.37
CA LEU A 549 4.57 -1.82 -6.26
C LEU A 549 4.46 -2.25 -4.79
N LEU A 550 5.50 -1.99 -3.99
CA LEU A 550 5.54 -2.37 -2.58
C LEU A 550 4.47 -1.66 -1.75
N ALA A 551 4.13 -0.40 -2.07
CA ALA A 551 3.04 0.33 -1.42
C ALA A 551 1.66 -0.34 -1.60
N TYR A 552 1.45 -1.09 -2.68
CA TYR A 552 0.22 -1.88 -2.91
C TYR A 552 0.29 -3.32 -2.35
N MET A 553 1.42 -3.68 -1.75
CA MET A 553 1.67 -4.98 -1.15
C MET A 553 2.05 -4.88 0.33
N PRO A 554 1.29 -4.16 1.17
CA PRO A 554 1.65 -3.99 2.56
C PRO A 554 1.60 -5.33 3.34
N PRO A 555 2.33 -5.45 4.46
CA PRO A 555 2.48 -6.72 5.18
C PRO A 555 1.15 -7.37 5.60
N HIS A 556 0.16 -6.57 6.02
CA HIS A 556 -1.14 -7.07 6.46
C HIS A 556 -2.05 -7.57 5.32
N ILE A 557 -1.76 -7.24 4.05
CA ILE A 557 -2.40 -7.85 2.86
C ILE A 557 -1.47 -8.91 2.25
N ASN A 558 -0.87 -9.72 3.13
CA ASN A 558 0.04 -10.81 2.82
C ASN A 558 1.36 -10.39 2.13
N GLY A 559 1.73 -9.11 2.11
CA GLY A 559 3.03 -8.68 1.58
C GLY A 559 3.30 -9.20 0.16
N LEU A 560 4.54 -9.64 -0.08
CA LEU A 560 5.00 -10.26 -1.34
C LEU A 560 4.47 -11.68 -1.60
N LEU A 561 3.66 -12.25 -0.70
CA LEU A 561 3.15 -13.62 -0.82
C LEU A 561 2.54 -13.95 -2.18
N PRO A 562 1.66 -13.11 -2.78
CA PRO A 562 1.00 -13.43 -4.05
C PRO A 562 1.99 -13.57 -5.21
N LEU A 563 3.05 -12.76 -5.24
CA LEU A 563 4.12 -12.88 -6.25
C LEU A 563 4.99 -14.10 -5.98
N SER A 564 5.26 -14.41 -4.71
CA SER A 564 6.10 -15.55 -4.35
C SER A 564 5.53 -16.91 -4.79
N PHE A 565 4.21 -17.02 -4.98
CA PHE A 565 3.61 -18.23 -5.53
C PHE A 565 4.03 -18.50 -6.97
N GLY A 566 4.46 -17.47 -7.72
CA GLY A 566 5.04 -17.61 -9.04
C GLY A 566 6.29 -18.50 -9.07
N LEU A 567 7.05 -18.58 -7.96
CA LEU A 567 8.21 -19.49 -7.83
C LEU A 567 7.82 -20.97 -7.91
N PHE A 568 6.56 -21.31 -7.64
CA PHE A 568 6.05 -22.69 -7.63
C PHE A 568 5.12 -22.97 -8.81
N HIS A 569 5.01 -22.04 -9.76
CA HIS A 569 4.17 -22.18 -10.93
C HIS A 569 4.69 -23.31 -11.86
N GLN A 570 3.79 -23.96 -12.60
CA GLN A 570 4.16 -25.06 -13.50
C GLN A 570 5.00 -24.58 -14.68
N SER A 571 4.59 -23.45 -15.29
CA SER A 571 5.36 -22.76 -16.34
C SER A 571 6.69 -22.22 -15.82
N GLU A 572 7.77 -22.60 -16.50
CA GLU A 572 9.14 -22.13 -16.22
C GLU A 572 9.28 -20.63 -16.42
N THR A 573 8.69 -20.09 -17.49
CA THR A 573 8.70 -18.65 -17.78
C THR A 573 8.12 -17.82 -16.64
N VAL A 574 7.08 -18.30 -15.97
CA VAL A 574 6.50 -17.61 -14.80
C VAL A 574 7.47 -17.62 -13.62
N ARG A 575 8.17 -18.74 -13.40
CA ARG A 575 9.19 -18.85 -12.34
C ARG A 575 10.34 -17.89 -12.60
N ASP A 576 10.85 -17.84 -13.83
CA ASP A 576 11.96 -16.96 -14.23
C ASP A 576 11.58 -15.49 -14.06
N LEU A 577 10.39 -15.09 -14.53
CA LEU A 577 9.87 -13.73 -14.34
C LEU A 577 9.72 -13.36 -12.85
N THR A 578 9.34 -14.32 -12.01
CA THR A 578 9.26 -14.10 -10.55
C THR A 578 10.65 -13.85 -9.95
N ILE A 579 11.65 -14.61 -10.40
CA ILE A 579 13.04 -14.46 -9.97
C ILE A 579 13.57 -13.09 -10.39
N ASP A 580 13.29 -12.66 -11.62
CA ASP A 580 13.70 -11.34 -12.14
C ASP A 580 13.11 -10.20 -11.31
N ILE A 581 11.81 -10.26 -10.99
CA ILE A 581 11.17 -9.28 -10.10
C ILE A 581 11.85 -9.27 -8.73
N PHE A 582 12.10 -10.43 -8.14
CA PHE A 582 12.70 -10.50 -6.80
C PHE A 582 14.17 -10.05 -6.79
N ASN A 583 14.91 -10.29 -7.88
CA ASN A 583 16.27 -9.77 -8.05
C ASN A 583 16.27 -8.24 -8.14
N GLU A 584 15.32 -7.66 -8.87
CA GLU A 584 15.17 -6.20 -8.92
C GLU A 584 14.81 -5.63 -7.54
N LEU A 585 13.83 -6.21 -6.84
CA LEU A 585 13.48 -5.80 -5.47
C LEU A 585 14.69 -5.85 -4.54
N ARG A 586 15.52 -6.89 -4.65
CA ARG A 586 16.72 -7.07 -3.83
C ARG A 586 17.78 -5.99 -4.05
N SER A 587 17.77 -5.30 -5.19
CA SER A 587 18.72 -4.21 -5.47
C SER A 587 18.50 -2.98 -4.57
N TYR A 588 17.33 -2.85 -3.94
CA TYR A 588 16.97 -1.73 -3.09
C TYR A 588 16.80 -2.15 -1.60
N PRO A 589 17.24 -1.33 -0.62
CA PRO A 589 17.14 -1.67 0.81
C PRO A 589 15.72 -2.01 1.26
N ILE A 590 14.72 -1.24 0.84
CA ILE A 590 13.32 -1.50 1.19
C ILE A 590 12.81 -2.83 0.61
N GLY A 591 13.22 -3.19 -0.62
CA GLY A 591 12.83 -4.45 -1.23
C GLY A 591 13.45 -5.65 -0.51
N VAL A 592 14.69 -5.50 0.00
CA VAL A 592 15.30 -6.50 0.90
C VAL A 592 14.45 -6.71 2.15
N GLN A 593 13.96 -5.65 2.79
CA GLN A 593 13.10 -5.78 3.98
C GLN A 593 11.80 -6.56 3.69
N PHE A 594 11.18 -6.32 2.53
CA PHE A 594 9.98 -7.06 2.11
C PHE A 594 10.28 -8.53 1.76
N LEU A 595 11.41 -8.82 1.11
CA LEU A 595 11.84 -10.20 0.83
C LEU A 595 12.17 -10.98 2.11
N GLN A 596 12.73 -10.31 3.12
CA GLN A 596 12.97 -10.91 4.44
C GLN A 596 11.68 -11.29 5.17
N ALA A 597 10.57 -10.57 4.91
CA ALA A 597 9.27 -10.85 5.50
C ALA A 597 8.57 -12.09 4.89
N LEU A 598 9.08 -12.64 3.79
CA LEU A 598 8.58 -13.89 3.24
C LEU A 598 8.88 -15.07 4.17
N ASN A 599 8.01 -16.09 4.14
CA ASN A 599 8.22 -17.32 4.89
C ASN A 599 9.56 -17.99 4.49
N PRO A 600 10.34 -18.58 5.43
CA PRO A 600 11.50 -19.41 5.13
C PRO A 600 11.37 -20.27 3.86
N PHE A 601 10.26 -21.00 3.69
CA PHE A 601 10.06 -21.87 2.52
C PHE A 601 10.16 -21.13 1.18
N GLN A 602 9.56 -19.95 1.09
CA GLN A 602 9.61 -19.10 -0.11
C GLN A 602 11.00 -18.49 -0.31
N ARG A 603 11.64 -18.07 0.78
CA ARG A 603 13.02 -17.53 0.73
C ARG A 603 13.99 -18.58 0.22
N TYR A 604 13.92 -19.82 0.72
CA TYR A 604 14.74 -20.93 0.22
C TYR A 604 14.47 -21.26 -1.25
N ALA A 605 13.20 -21.28 -1.67
CA ALA A 605 12.83 -21.53 -3.05
C ALA A 605 13.42 -20.45 -3.99
N TYR A 606 13.29 -19.19 -3.61
CA TYR A 606 13.87 -18.06 -4.34
C TYR A 606 15.39 -18.19 -4.44
N VAL A 607 16.10 -18.38 -3.32
CA VAL A 607 17.57 -18.49 -3.32
C VAL A 607 18.04 -19.66 -4.20
N ARG A 608 17.39 -20.83 -4.11
CA ARG A 608 17.74 -22.01 -4.90
C ARG A 608 17.53 -21.77 -6.39
N GLN A 609 16.38 -21.22 -6.78
CA GLN A 609 16.06 -21.00 -8.20
C GLN A 609 16.86 -19.84 -8.78
N ALA A 610 17.06 -18.74 -8.04
CA ALA A 610 17.91 -17.63 -8.47
C ALA A 610 19.36 -18.07 -8.72
N HIS A 611 19.90 -18.98 -7.89
CA HIS A 611 21.22 -19.55 -8.12
C HIS A 611 21.27 -20.45 -9.35
N ALA A 612 20.24 -21.26 -9.61
CA ALA A 612 20.15 -22.08 -10.81
C ALA A 612 20.07 -21.21 -12.08
N HIS A 613 19.15 -20.23 -12.09
CA HIS A 613 18.95 -19.28 -13.18
C HIS A 613 20.25 -18.50 -13.50
N ALA A 614 20.99 -18.05 -12.48
CA ALA A 614 22.26 -17.37 -12.66
C ALA A 614 23.35 -18.28 -13.28
N ARG A 615 23.36 -19.58 -12.95
CA ARG A 615 24.30 -20.55 -13.55
C ARG A 615 23.97 -20.84 -15.00
N GLU A 616 22.70 -20.97 -15.34
CA GLU A 616 22.23 -21.17 -16.71
C GLU A 616 22.55 -19.95 -17.58
N ALA A 617 22.31 -18.74 -17.09
CA ALA A 617 22.67 -17.50 -17.78
C ALA A 617 24.17 -17.38 -18.05
N ARG A 618 25.03 -17.82 -17.12
CA ARG A 618 26.50 -17.87 -17.33
C ARG A 618 26.88 -18.89 -18.40
N THR A 619 26.30 -20.08 -18.35
CA THR A 619 26.58 -21.17 -19.31
C THR A 619 26.20 -20.76 -20.74
N LEU A 620 25.07 -20.05 -20.90
CA LEU A 620 24.62 -19.51 -22.19
C LEU A 620 25.56 -18.40 -22.71
N ARG A 621 26.06 -17.52 -21.83
CA ARG A 621 27.06 -16.50 -22.21
C ARG A 621 28.35 -17.14 -22.69
N ASP A 622 28.85 -18.16 -21.99
CA ASP A 622 30.08 -18.86 -22.34
C ASP A 622 29.95 -19.61 -23.69
N GLN A 623 28.77 -20.19 -23.98
CA GLN A 623 28.50 -20.80 -25.29
C GLN A 623 28.43 -19.79 -26.44
N ASN A 624 27.84 -18.60 -26.24
CA ASN A 624 27.78 -17.58 -27.29
C ASN A 624 29.15 -16.99 -27.64
N THR A 625 30.10 -16.98 -26.70
CA THR A 625 31.50 -16.57 -26.95
C THR A 625 32.35 -17.61 -27.69
N LEU A 626 31.85 -18.85 -27.87
CA LEU A 626 32.56 -19.94 -28.55
C LEU A 626 32.13 -20.11 -30.02
N THR A 627 31.52 -19.10 -30.65
CA THR A 627 31.24 -19.11 -32.08
C THR A 627 32.54 -19.07 -32.89
N ILE A 628 32.98 -20.25 -33.33
CA ILE A 628 34.12 -20.47 -34.23
C ILE A 628 33.90 -19.65 -35.52
N PRO A 629 34.86 -18.82 -35.96
CA PRO A 629 34.70 -18.07 -37.20
C PRO A 629 34.60 -19.05 -38.38
N THR A 630 33.64 -18.79 -39.26
CA THR A 630 33.40 -19.54 -40.49
C THR A 630 34.68 -19.61 -41.32
N MET A 631 35.18 -20.83 -41.53
CA MET A 631 36.34 -21.10 -42.37
C MET A 631 36.09 -20.57 -43.79
N SER A 632 36.91 -19.62 -44.21
CA SER A 632 36.97 -19.17 -45.60
C SER A 632 37.41 -20.34 -46.49
N TYR A 633 36.60 -20.62 -47.51
CA TYR A 633 36.87 -21.61 -48.55
C TYR A 633 38.27 -21.40 -49.17
N MET A 634 39.21 -22.31 -48.92
CA MET A 634 40.42 -22.44 -49.74
C MET A 634 40.18 -23.45 -50.86
N THR A 635 40.17 -22.92 -52.07
CA THR A 635 40.03 -23.59 -53.36
C THR A 635 41.18 -24.59 -53.57
N ARG A 636 40.86 -25.85 -53.85
CA ARG A 636 41.83 -26.88 -54.26
C ARG A 636 42.38 -26.59 -55.66
N THR A 637 43.70 -26.61 -55.81
CA THR A 637 44.39 -26.80 -57.11
C THR A 637 45.09 -28.16 -57.12
N PRO A 638 45.01 -28.95 -58.21
CA PRO A 638 45.74 -30.21 -58.31
C PRO A 638 47.11 -29.98 -58.98
N SER A 639 48.18 -30.59 -58.46
CA SER A 639 49.44 -30.72 -59.21
C SER A 639 50.11 -32.07 -58.99
N ASN A 640 50.63 -32.58 -60.11
CA ASN A 640 51.06 -33.93 -60.40
C ASN A 640 52.21 -34.52 -59.55
N ARG A 641 52.11 -35.85 -59.41
CA ARG A 641 53.18 -36.87 -59.44
C ARG A 641 54.58 -36.39 -59.85
N SER A 642 55.57 -36.77 -59.06
CA SER A 642 56.77 -37.51 -59.53
C SER A 642 57.56 -38.05 -58.34
N ASP A 643 57.58 -39.38 -58.19
CA ASP A 643 58.56 -40.10 -57.39
C ASP A 643 59.89 -40.15 -58.16
N THR A 644 60.98 -39.74 -57.52
CA THR A 644 62.34 -40.12 -57.94
C THR A 644 63.12 -40.64 -56.75
N SER A 645 63.48 -41.91 -56.88
CA SER A 645 64.50 -42.63 -56.13
C SER A 645 65.89 -42.11 -56.50
N LEU A 646 66.75 -41.94 -55.49
CA LEU A 646 68.22 -41.88 -55.44
C LEU A 646 68.59 -41.02 -54.21
N GLY A 647 69.40 -41.40 -53.23
CA GLY A 647 70.24 -42.57 -52.98
C GLY A 647 70.88 -42.37 -51.59
N ALA A 648 71.40 -43.46 -51.03
CA ALA A 648 72.01 -43.51 -49.71
C ALA A 648 73.23 -42.59 -49.54
N GLN A 649 73.30 -41.88 -48.41
CA GLN A 649 74.32 -42.02 -47.35
C GLN A 649 73.97 -41.11 -46.17
#